data_AF-A0A396RLF6-F1
#
_entry.id   AF-A0A396RLF6-F1
#
_cell.length_a   1.000
_cell.length_b   1.000
_cell.length_c   1.000
_cell.angle_alpha   90.00
_cell.angle_beta   90.00
_cell.angle_gamma   90.00
#
_symmetry.space_group_name_H-M   'P 1'
#
loop_
_entity.id
_entity.type
_entity.pdbx_description
1 polymer ?
#
loop_
_entity_poly.entity_id
_entity_poly.type
_entity_poly.pdbx_seq_one_letter_code
_entity_poly.pdbx_strand_id
1 'polypeptide(L)'
;MGIGLAGCATTGGGIAARSDTLSLGRNAAGEPCQATRDWRDPAVPGMFDESYAISCRNVAASRALGIVRVVDPAARGPIDATLSCGAASEVTLPRLGAATARRCFDTALGAESVTIELSRDGQLYLASATPSILGPTEEALRIVAGLEAANADPRRDTTAAVQVAALAPPPAGVVASGDTSGSFDPSIALAQGIGYNHKGLHVEASRVLNDGISRLPADAPASIRAELLLEAGLADSNIRFEDAAQEHFARADEVIAANADARTPFLQRKRDAYIALDLLNRRQFRQALTALERLASAPVESGQPLQNPALVRALNQPNLGDNAAANSVSVPDTQVLSQLVLDAQANWARSVALLALGDEAASLSAIEAASAAYAPLTNERIDQVPVLWLGARIDRQRGRLAARRGDYPNAIAAFDRALDQQRRGAIATAGTGNEPAVAETQLERAGIVAQSGVSPDVARAEYDAAIDALIAASKSGGGILPVGVEGYLDLLVAEAERGVRPDTYERFFRAMQAVGEPAVARQLSQLQNVVTADPEIGVKVRDRAELEREITRLRYDIAANDGTVPIAELERQRQAAEARLLAIDAELSSDRRFRTIDDTPATLAEIRAALKPGEAFLKVTELNRRAYGLAVVGDQTFIYPLALSIADIDRLASTVRASIDGRLSEGVLVPYKAEEAYALFRLITGPATQAILASRALVIDPAGPLERIPAGVLVTDLAGTKNRPSTFDFSGVQFLANRLTISTAVSPRSFLVARALPPSSASQPFLGFAEHTVPAGAGDRTVNVGFGCAVPMAELTALARSLEPIQRKEIEIASTALGVPSAPGMIGAAFTDTAVSARGDLDQFEVLHFATHGLEEGVWGCAKSPPALVTSFGDENSDGLLSFDEIAKLRLDANLVVLSACDTASGVTDEALARRSGQEEAGQTLEGLVRAFLTANSRAVLATFWQVSAEEETDQFIRTFYGAARARDIGGSLQDAQRALIAQPQYSHPFYWGPYFVVGDSGKMMLSGSAAKVAAR
;
A
#
# COMPACT_ATOMS: atom_id res chain seq x y z
N MET A 1 -14.07 -75.14 28.22
CA MET A 1 -12.95 -74.84 27.29
C MET A 1 -13.26 -73.45 26.73
N GLY A 2 -12.80 -72.31 27.27
CA GLY A 2 -11.43 -71.87 27.57
C GLY A 2 -10.71 -71.61 26.24
N ILE A 3 -10.50 -70.39 25.73
CA ILE A 3 -9.72 -69.20 26.19
C ILE A 3 -10.25 -68.00 25.36
N GLY A 4 -10.59 -66.79 25.83
CA GLY A 4 -9.77 -65.79 26.52
C GLY A 4 -9.27 -64.71 25.53
N LEU A 5 -10.08 -63.68 25.22
CA LEU A 5 -9.65 -62.45 24.53
C LEU A 5 -9.66 -61.29 25.53
N ALA A 6 -8.46 -60.92 25.98
CA ALA A 6 -8.20 -59.72 26.77
C ALA A 6 -8.17 -58.49 25.85
N GLY A 7 -8.72 -57.38 26.33
CA GLY A 7 -8.80 -56.13 25.60
C GLY A 7 -7.46 -55.39 25.48
N CYS A 8 -7.37 -54.58 24.43
CA CYS A 8 -6.57 -53.36 24.46
C CYS A 8 -7.54 -52.18 24.46
N ALA A 9 -7.51 -51.42 25.55
CA ALA A 9 -8.14 -50.13 25.67
C ALA A 9 -7.56 -49.18 24.61
N THR A 10 -8.43 -48.60 23.78
CA THR A 10 -8.09 -47.42 23.00
C THR A 10 -7.99 -46.25 23.97
N THR A 11 -6.77 -45.92 24.40
CA THR A 11 -6.48 -44.65 25.02
C THR A 11 -6.88 -43.54 24.05
N GLY A 12 -7.84 -42.73 24.46
CA GLY A 12 -8.21 -41.52 23.75
C GLY A 12 -7.04 -40.56 23.69
N GLY A 13 -6.50 -40.40 22.49
CA GLY A 13 -5.77 -39.22 22.06
C GLY A 13 -6.48 -38.74 20.80
N GLY A 14 -7.34 -37.73 20.93
CA GLY A 14 -7.83 -37.02 19.77
C GLY A 14 -6.62 -36.47 19.02
N ILE A 15 -6.49 -36.81 17.73
CA ILE A 15 -5.58 -36.10 16.85
C ILE A 15 -6.21 -34.72 16.66
N ALA A 16 -5.89 -33.79 17.55
CA ALA A 16 -6.06 -32.38 17.27
C ALA A 16 -5.36 -32.11 15.94
N ALA A 17 -6.05 -31.48 14.98
CA ALA A 17 -5.44 -31.04 13.74
C ALA A 17 -4.22 -30.19 14.10
N ARG A 18 -3.00 -30.73 13.87
CA ARG A 18 -1.77 -29.95 14.01
C ARG A 18 -1.84 -28.84 12.98
N SER A 19 -1.75 -27.60 13.44
CA SER A 19 -1.72 -26.40 12.59
C SER A 19 -0.60 -26.53 11.56
N ASP A 20 -0.88 -26.23 10.28
CA ASP A 20 0.13 -26.17 9.22
C ASP A 20 1.12 -25.00 9.40
N THR A 21 0.96 -24.20 10.46
CA THR A 21 1.91 -23.17 10.87
C THR A 21 2.12 -23.20 12.39
N LEU A 22 3.39 -23.15 12.81
CA LEU A 22 3.85 -23.19 14.19
C LEU A 22 4.56 -21.87 14.54
N SER A 23 4.18 -21.24 15.65
CA SER A 23 4.94 -20.08 16.16
C SER A 23 6.19 -20.57 16.91
N LEU A 24 7.33 -19.90 16.66
CA LEU A 24 8.64 -20.31 17.18
C LEU A 24 9.28 -19.28 18.12
N GLY A 25 8.55 -18.21 18.50
CA GLY A 25 9.10 -17.10 19.29
C GLY A 25 9.94 -16.13 18.46
N ARG A 26 10.85 -15.39 19.10
CA ARG A 26 11.70 -14.37 18.48
C ARG A 26 13.15 -14.84 18.30
N ASN A 27 13.77 -14.41 17.20
CA ASN A 27 15.20 -14.59 16.98
C ASN A 27 16.03 -13.58 17.79
N ALA A 28 17.36 -13.65 17.68
CA ALA A 28 18.27 -12.76 18.43
C ALA A 28 18.15 -11.26 18.06
N ALA A 29 17.54 -10.94 16.92
CA ALA A 29 17.23 -9.57 16.49
C ALA A 29 15.82 -9.12 16.94
N GLY A 30 15.12 -9.93 17.74
CA GLY A 30 13.76 -9.67 18.19
C GLY A 30 12.69 -9.91 17.12
N GLU A 31 13.03 -10.60 16.03
CA GLU A 31 12.10 -10.84 14.92
C GLU A 31 11.29 -12.11 15.19
N PRO A 32 9.94 -12.07 15.11
CA PRO A 32 9.12 -13.24 15.28
C PRO A 32 9.34 -14.21 14.11
N CYS A 33 9.44 -15.49 14.45
CA CYS A 33 9.66 -16.57 13.52
C CYS A 33 8.49 -17.56 13.56
N GLN A 34 8.16 -18.10 12.39
CA GLN A 34 7.17 -19.17 12.26
C GLN A 34 7.70 -20.28 11.36
N ALA A 35 7.33 -21.51 11.67
CA ALA A 35 7.51 -22.67 10.83
C ALA A 35 6.20 -22.91 10.08
N THR A 36 6.20 -22.83 8.77
CA THR A 36 5.06 -23.22 7.94
C THR A 36 5.38 -24.55 7.27
N ARG A 37 4.40 -25.46 7.25
CA ARG A 37 4.58 -26.78 6.67
C ARG A 37 4.96 -26.68 5.20
N ASP A 38 6.10 -27.28 4.85
CA ASP A 38 6.63 -27.31 3.49
C ASP A 38 6.32 -28.67 2.85
N TRP A 39 5.30 -28.67 2.02
CA TRP A 39 4.84 -29.86 1.31
C TRP A 39 5.67 -30.20 0.07
N ARG A 40 6.67 -29.36 -0.27
CA ARG A 40 7.44 -29.44 -1.51
C ARG A 40 8.90 -29.82 -1.29
N ASP A 41 9.30 -30.05 -0.04
CA ASP A 41 10.65 -30.44 0.30
C ASP A 41 11.00 -31.79 -0.33
N PRO A 42 11.94 -31.84 -1.30
CA PRO A 42 12.26 -33.06 -2.04
C PRO A 42 12.87 -34.16 -1.16
N ALA A 43 13.31 -33.81 0.06
CA ALA A 43 13.81 -34.74 1.06
C ALA A 43 12.73 -35.45 1.90
N VAL A 44 11.45 -35.11 1.73
CA VAL A 44 10.33 -35.59 2.55
C VAL A 44 9.28 -36.31 1.68
N PRO A 45 9.62 -37.45 1.03
CA PRO A 45 8.71 -38.14 0.12
C PRO A 45 7.71 -39.06 0.83
N GLY A 46 7.91 -39.38 2.12
CA GLY A 46 7.10 -40.34 2.86
C GLY A 46 5.85 -39.73 3.50
N MET A 47 4.77 -40.53 3.60
CA MET A 47 3.48 -40.13 4.18
C MET A 47 3.55 -39.75 5.68
N PHE A 48 4.60 -40.17 6.38
CA PHE A 48 4.84 -39.90 7.80
C PHE A 48 6.01 -38.96 8.04
N ASP A 49 6.57 -38.42 6.97
CA ASP A 49 7.64 -37.43 7.04
C ASP A 49 7.02 -36.03 7.11
N GLU A 50 7.64 -35.12 7.86
CA GLU A 50 7.18 -33.74 8.02
C GLU A 50 8.32 -32.78 7.65
N SER A 51 8.05 -31.77 6.82
CA SER A 51 8.96 -30.63 6.62
C SER A 51 8.28 -29.32 6.97
N TYR A 52 9.05 -28.39 7.52
CA TYR A 52 8.64 -27.03 7.84
C TYR A 52 9.70 -26.04 7.40
N ALA A 53 9.31 -25.05 6.61
CA ALA A 53 10.13 -23.90 6.30
C ALA A 53 9.97 -22.82 7.38
N ILE A 54 11.08 -22.36 7.93
CA ILE A 54 11.14 -21.30 8.93
C ILE A 54 11.39 -19.97 8.23
N SER A 55 10.52 -19.00 8.50
CA SER A 55 10.69 -17.61 8.08
C SER A 55 10.61 -16.68 9.28
N CYS A 56 11.36 -15.58 9.25
CA CYS A 56 11.31 -14.51 10.24
C CYS A 56 11.12 -13.17 9.52
N ARG A 57 10.47 -12.20 10.18
CA ARG A 57 9.77 -11.08 9.54
C ARG A 57 10.64 -9.90 9.01
N ASN A 58 11.91 -10.10 8.63
CA ASN A 58 12.77 -9.00 8.16
C ASN A 58 12.80 -8.82 6.64
N VAL A 59 13.57 -7.82 6.16
CA VAL A 59 13.69 -7.30 4.78
C VAL A 59 13.97 -8.37 3.70
N ALA A 60 14.22 -9.61 4.09
CA ALA A 60 14.25 -10.80 3.23
C ALA A 60 12.97 -11.67 3.31
N ALA A 61 11.78 -11.07 3.48
CA ALA A 61 10.48 -11.74 3.66
C ALA A 61 10.03 -12.71 2.53
N SER A 62 10.87 -12.94 1.52
CA SER A 62 10.69 -13.89 0.43
C SER A 62 11.57 -15.15 0.52
N ARG A 63 12.35 -15.35 1.60
CA ARG A 63 13.28 -16.49 1.75
C ARG A 63 13.07 -17.26 3.05
N ALA A 64 13.14 -18.58 2.99
CA ALA A 64 13.26 -19.43 4.18
C ALA A 64 14.63 -19.20 4.83
N LEU A 65 14.64 -18.96 6.14
CA LEU A 65 15.85 -18.78 6.94
C LEU A 65 16.30 -20.10 7.59
N GLY A 66 15.43 -21.11 7.59
CA GLY A 66 15.74 -22.47 7.97
C GLY A 66 14.67 -23.47 7.54
N ILE A 67 14.97 -24.75 7.66
CA ILE A 67 14.10 -25.87 7.33
C ILE A 67 14.23 -26.91 8.45
N VAL A 68 13.11 -27.47 8.90
CA VAL A 68 13.07 -28.57 9.88
C VAL A 68 12.36 -29.75 9.25
N ARG A 69 13.02 -30.91 9.28
CA ARG A 69 12.59 -32.16 8.67
C ARG A 69 12.50 -33.25 9.73
N VAL A 70 11.49 -34.08 9.59
CA VAL A 70 11.34 -35.35 10.30
C VAL A 70 11.13 -36.40 9.25
N VAL A 71 12.12 -37.26 9.07
CA VAL A 71 12.20 -38.18 7.94
C VAL A 71 12.64 -39.57 8.36
N ASP A 72 12.34 -40.58 7.55
CA ASP A 72 13.01 -41.87 7.65
C ASP A 72 14.54 -41.72 7.46
N PRO A 73 15.40 -42.43 8.22
CA PRO A 73 16.86 -42.41 8.02
C PRO A 73 17.33 -42.69 6.58
N ALA A 74 16.53 -43.37 5.75
CA ALA A 74 16.80 -43.59 4.33
C ALA A 74 16.80 -42.30 3.49
N ALA A 75 16.12 -41.23 3.92
CA ALA A 75 16.07 -39.93 3.25
C ALA A 75 17.32 -39.07 3.46
N ARG A 76 18.30 -39.57 4.23
CA ARG A 76 19.54 -38.84 4.58
C ARG A 76 20.41 -38.51 3.37
N GLY A 77 20.54 -39.42 2.40
CA GLY A 77 21.41 -39.22 1.23
C GLY A 77 21.02 -37.99 0.38
N PRO A 78 19.74 -37.85 -0.02
CA PRO A 78 19.25 -36.66 -0.71
C PRO A 78 19.45 -35.35 0.06
N ILE A 79 19.32 -35.36 1.40
CA ILE A 79 19.56 -34.18 2.24
C ILE A 79 21.05 -33.83 2.30
N ASP A 80 21.91 -34.83 2.54
CA ASP A 80 23.36 -34.63 2.58
C ASP A 80 23.89 -34.10 1.23
N ALA A 81 23.20 -34.39 0.11
CA ALA A 81 23.56 -33.86 -1.20
C ALA A 81 23.31 -32.35 -1.38
N THR A 82 22.46 -31.72 -0.55
CA THR A 82 22.25 -30.25 -0.57
C THR A 82 23.21 -29.51 0.37
N LEU A 83 24.04 -30.24 1.12
CA LEU A 83 24.85 -29.70 2.21
C LEU A 83 26.36 -29.86 1.93
N SER A 84 27.08 -28.74 1.96
CA SER A 84 28.55 -28.74 1.98
C SER A 84 29.04 -28.39 3.39
N CYS A 85 29.33 -29.41 4.19
CA CYS A 85 29.54 -29.27 5.62
C CYS A 85 30.99 -29.44 6.07
N GLY A 86 31.37 -28.67 7.11
CA GLY A 86 32.56 -28.92 7.92
C GLY A 86 32.43 -30.18 8.80
N ALA A 87 33.43 -30.39 9.67
CA ALA A 87 33.44 -31.52 10.60
C ALA A 87 32.26 -31.45 11.59
N ALA A 88 31.65 -32.60 11.88
CA ALA A 88 30.56 -32.67 12.84
C ALA A 88 31.06 -32.57 14.27
N SER A 89 30.25 -31.91 15.12
CA SER A 89 30.48 -31.78 16.55
C SER A 89 29.27 -32.33 17.31
N GLU A 90 29.52 -33.07 18.38
CA GLU A 90 28.45 -33.51 19.28
C GLU A 90 27.94 -32.30 20.09
N VAL A 91 26.62 -32.15 20.15
CA VAL A 91 25.94 -31.11 20.93
C VAL A 91 24.84 -31.75 21.78
N THR A 92 24.48 -31.11 22.88
CA THR A 92 23.34 -31.53 23.69
C THR A 92 22.29 -30.43 23.65
N LEU A 93 21.12 -30.75 23.12
CA LEU A 93 20.00 -29.82 22.99
C LEU A 93 19.06 -29.98 24.20
N PRO A 94 18.61 -28.86 24.82
CA PRO A 94 17.63 -28.91 25.89
C PRO A 94 16.38 -29.69 25.47
N ARG A 95 15.97 -30.65 26.32
CA ARG A 95 14.81 -31.56 26.14
C ARG A 95 14.88 -32.54 24.95
N LEU A 96 15.66 -32.25 23.90
CA LEU A 96 15.88 -33.12 22.74
C LEU A 96 16.96 -34.18 22.99
N GLY A 97 18.00 -33.88 23.77
CA GLY A 97 19.08 -34.81 24.09
C GLY A 97 20.31 -34.66 23.20
N ALA A 98 21.08 -35.75 23.03
CA ALA A 98 22.29 -35.75 22.21
C ALA A 98 21.94 -35.60 20.72
N ALA A 99 22.65 -34.70 20.05
CA ALA A 99 22.52 -34.39 18.64
C ALA A 99 23.91 -34.13 18.04
N THR A 100 24.00 -34.08 16.72
CA THR A 100 25.19 -33.65 16.01
C THR A 100 24.91 -32.34 15.28
N ALA A 101 25.79 -31.36 15.44
CA ALA A 101 25.73 -30.09 14.72
C ALA A 101 26.91 -29.92 13.77
N ARG A 102 26.65 -29.31 12.61
CA ARG A 102 27.65 -29.05 11.57
C ARG A 102 27.44 -27.65 11.02
N ARG A 103 28.52 -26.94 10.72
CA ARG A 103 28.44 -25.69 9.94
C ARG A 103 28.57 -26.05 8.46
N CYS A 104 27.61 -25.62 7.66
CA CYS A 104 27.45 -26.03 6.27
C CYS A 104 27.14 -24.84 5.38
N PHE A 105 27.37 -25.00 4.08
CA PHE A 105 26.67 -24.22 3.08
C PHE A 105 25.50 -25.08 2.57
N ASP A 106 24.26 -24.60 2.74
CA ASP A 106 23.06 -25.30 2.31
C ASP A 106 22.55 -24.70 1.02
N THR A 107 22.59 -25.49 -0.06
CA THR A 107 22.14 -25.05 -1.38
C THR A 107 20.64 -24.83 -1.45
N ALA A 108 19.84 -25.45 -0.57
CA ALA A 108 18.40 -25.23 -0.48
C ALA A 108 18.05 -23.89 0.19
N LEU A 109 18.92 -23.39 1.08
CA LEU A 109 18.78 -22.07 1.70
C LEU A 109 19.56 -20.98 0.94
N GLY A 110 20.49 -21.37 0.05
CA GLY A 110 21.41 -20.46 -0.62
C GLY A 110 22.31 -19.68 0.34
N ALA A 111 22.58 -20.24 1.53
CA ALA A 111 23.25 -19.54 2.62
C ALA A 111 24.13 -20.47 3.45
N GLU A 112 25.06 -19.87 4.19
CA GLU A 112 25.74 -20.57 5.27
C GLU A 112 24.73 -20.88 6.39
N SER A 113 24.68 -22.15 6.77
CA SER A 113 23.73 -22.70 7.73
C SER A 113 24.43 -23.52 8.80
N VAL A 114 23.72 -23.78 9.88
CA VAL A 114 24.05 -24.79 10.87
C VAL A 114 23.03 -25.89 10.74
N THR A 115 23.51 -27.10 10.46
CA THR A 115 22.70 -28.30 10.40
C THR A 115 22.73 -29.01 11.75
N ILE A 116 21.57 -29.36 12.28
CA ILE A 116 21.37 -30.10 13.53
C ILE A 116 20.69 -31.42 13.19
N GLU A 117 21.23 -32.53 13.70
CA GLU A 117 20.71 -33.86 13.42
C GLU A 117 20.58 -34.67 14.72
N LEU A 118 19.44 -35.33 14.93
CA LEU A 118 19.27 -36.34 15.96
C LEU A 118 18.36 -37.48 15.49
N SER A 119 18.55 -38.67 16.03
CA SER A 119 17.66 -39.81 15.80
C SER A 119 16.82 -40.09 17.04
N ARG A 120 15.51 -40.22 16.86
CA ARG A 120 14.56 -40.50 17.95
C ARG A 120 13.38 -41.32 17.44
N ASP A 121 12.99 -42.33 18.22
CA ASP A 121 11.81 -43.18 17.93
C ASP A 121 11.81 -43.79 16.52
N GLY A 122 12.99 -44.08 15.98
CA GLY A 122 13.18 -44.64 14.64
C GLY A 122 13.16 -43.62 13.49
N GLN A 123 12.96 -42.33 13.78
CA GLN A 123 13.00 -41.23 12.80
C GLN A 123 14.23 -40.34 12.98
N LEU A 124 14.60 -39.68 11.88
CA LEU A 124 15.67 -38.70 11.81
C LEU A 124 15.07 -37.30 11.84
N TYR A 125 15.43 -36.52 12.84
CA TYR A 125 15.11 -35.11 12.93
C TYR A 125 16.32 -34.31 12.45
N LEU A 126 16.13 -33.53 11.39
CA LEU A 126 17.17 -32.74 10.78
C LEU A 126 16.70 -31.31 10.62
N ALA A 127 17.51 -30.35 11.05
CA ALA A 127 17.25 -28.95 10.81
C ALA A 127 18.44 -28.29 10.13
N SER A 128 18.20 -27.45 9.14
CA SER A 128 19.18 -26.54 8.56
C SER A 128 18.72 -25.12 8.80
N ALA A 129 19.56 -24.26 9.38
CA ALA A 129 19.16 -22.88 9.65
C ALA A 129 20.32 -21.91 9.59
N THR A 130 20.04 -20.69 9.11
CA THR A 130 21.02 -19.60 9.21
C THR A 130 21.32 -19.29 10.68
N PRO A 131 22.55 -18.85 11.03
CA PRO A 131 22.96 -18.59 12.40
C PRO A 131 22.01 -17.67 13.19
N SER A 132 21.35 -16.72 12.51
CA SER A 132 20.47 -15.74 13.12
C SER A 132 19.18 -16.33 13.71
N ILE A 133 18.76 -17.53 13.27
CA ILE A 133 17.49 -18.15 13.67
C ILE A 133 17.65 -19.52 14.35
N LEU A 134 18.83 -19.83 14.89
CA LEU A 134 19.07 -21.11 15.55
C LEU A 134 18.19 -21.36 16.78
N GLY A 135 17.91 -20.32 17.57
CA GLY A 135 16.99 -20.41 18.71
C GLY A 135 15.58 -20.87 18.29
N PRO A 136 14.94 -20.20 17.32
CA PRO A 136 13.65 -20.63 16.78
C PRO A 136 13.69 -22.02 16.14
N THR A 137 14.78 -22.38 15.47
CA THR A 137 14.94 -23.71 14.85
C THR A 137 15.01 -24.84 15.88
N GLU A 138 15.74 -24.65 16.98
CA GLU A 138 15.77 -25.63 18.07
C GLU A 138 14.40 -25.78 18.76
N GLU A 139 13.63 -24.69 18.84
CA GLU A 139 12.23 -24.73 19.30
C GLU A 139 11.35 -25.55 18.36
N ALA A 140 11.46 -25.32 17.04
CA ALA A 140 10.74 -26.09 16.05
C ALA A 140 11.04 -27.59 16.17
N LEU A 141 12.31 -27.98 16.35
CA LEU A 141 12.68 -29.38 16.59
C LEU A 141 11.99 -29.98 17.82
N ARG A 142 11.86 -29.23 18.94
CA ARG A 142 11.16 -29.70 20.15
C ARG A 142 9.66 -29.90 19.91
N ILE A 143 9.04 -28.97 19.20
CA ILE A 143 7.60 -29.01 18.89
C ILE A 143 7.29 -30.19 17.96
N VAL A 144 8.05 -30.33 16.87
CA VAL A 144 7.81 -31.38 15.87
C VAL A 144 8.16 -32.76 16.44
N ALA A 145 9.14 -32.86 17.36
CA ALA A 145 9.40 -34.08 18.13
C ALA A 145 8.32 -34.42 19.17
N GLY A 146 7.27 -33.60 19.32
CA GLY A 146 6.19 -33.83 20.29
C GLY A 146 6.61 -33.65 21.75
N LEU A 147 7.72 -32.96 22.01
CA LEU A 147 8.29 -32.76 23.34
C LEU A 147 7.80 -31.46 23.99
N GLU A 148 7.35 -30.52 23.17
CA GLU A 148 6.74 -29.26 23.59
C GLU A 148 5.49 -28.99 22.76
N ALA A 149 4.49 -28.34 23.38
CA ALA A 149 3.39 -27.77 22.61
C ALA A 149 3.89 -26.58 21.79
N ALA A 150 3.23 -26.28 20.66
CA ALA A 150 3.53 -25.08 19.89
C ALA A 150 3.50 -23.84 20.81
N ASN A 151 4.52 -22.99 20.69
CA ASN A 151 4.66 -21.85 21.57
C ASN A 151 3.46 -20.90 21.39
N ALA A 152 2.73 -20.66 22.48
CA ALA A 152 1.57 -19.77 22.49
C ALA A 152 1.97 -18.28 22.65
N ASP A 153 3.23 -18.01 22.99
CA ASP A 153 3.79 -16.67 23.14
C ASP A 153 4.83 -16.39 22.02
N PRO A 154 4.42 -15.74 20.92
CA PRO A 154 5.32 -15.36 19.83
C PRO A 154 6.41 -14.36 20.23
N ARG A 155 6.36 -13.81 21.45
CA ARG A 155 7.31 -12.79 21.95
C ARG A 155 8.44 -13.35 22.77
N ARG A 156 8.43 -14.65 23.06
CA ARG A 156 9.50 -15.28 23.80
C ARG A 156 10.78 -15.28 22.97
N ASP A 157 11.78 -14.55 23.42
CA ASP A 157 13.12 -14.65 22.86
C ASP A 157 13.61 -16.08 23.00
N THR A 158 14.18 -16.60 21.91
CA THR A 158 14.73 -17.94 21.90
C THR A 158 16.25 -17.85 21.86
N THR A 159 16.89 -18.67 22.70
CA THR A 159 18.34 -18.77 22.79
C THR A 159 18.77 -20.12 22.21
N ALA A 160 19.69 -20.10 21.25
CA ALA A 160 20.28 -21.32 20.70
C ALA A 160 21.21 -21.98 21.73
N ALA A 161 21.07 -23.29 21.92
CA ALA A 161 22.04 -24.10 22.66
C ALA A 161 23.30 -24.36 21.83
N VAL A 162 23.18 -24.41 20.50
CA VAL A 162 24.32 -24.59 19.59
C VAL A 162 25.08 -23.27 19.41
N GLN A 163 26.36 -23.25 19.80
CA GLN A 163 27.25 -22.11 19.57
C GLN A 163 27.97 -22.25 18.23
N VAL A 164 27.61 -21.43 17.26
CA VAL A 164 28.17 -21.48 15.89
C VAL A 164 29.69 -21.36 15.86
N ALA A 165 30.26 -20.54 16.75
CA ALA A 165 31.71 -20.33 16.87
C ALA A 165 32.49 -21.59 17.30
N ALA A 166 31.81 -22.58 17.89
CA ALA A 166 32.41 -23.85 18.32
C ALA A 166 32.41 -24.92 17.21
N LEU A 167 31.77 -24.66 16.06
CA LEU A 167 31.70 -25.60 14.94
C LEU A 167 32.80 -25.32 13.91
N ALA A 168 33.37 -26.39 13.35
CA ALA A 168 34.36 -26.28 12.28
C ALA A 168 33.73 -25.64 11.03
N PRO A 169 34.39 -24.64 10.41
CA PRO A 169 33.86 -24.00 9.20
C PRO A 169 33.78 -24.98 8.02
N PRO A 170 32.92 -24.71 7.03
CA PRO A 170 32.85 -25.51 5.81
C PRO A 170 34.18 -25.43 5.00
N PRO A 171 34.45 -26.39 4.11
CA PRO A 171 35.69 -26.41 3.31
C PRO A 171 35.93 -25.12 2.53
N ALA A 172 37.13 -24.55 2.63
CA ALA A 172 37.51 -23.33 1.91
C ALA A 172 37.53 -23.57 0.40
N GLY A 173 36.67 -22.87 -0.34
CA GLY A 173 36.56 -23.00 -1.81
C GLY A 173 35.12 -23.08 -2.33
N VAL A 174 34.12 -23.25 -1.46
CA VAL A 174 32.69 -23.12 -1.83
C VAL A 174 32.21 -21.70 -1.50
N VAL A 175 32.82 -20.70 -2.13
CA VAL A 175 32.19 -19.39 -2.31
C VAL A 175 31.63 -19.44 -3.71
N ALA A 176 30.31 -19.47 -3.84
CA ALA A 176 29.66 -19.38 -5.14
C ALA A 176 30.18 -18.12 -5.86
N SER A 177 30.96 -18.33 -6.91
CA SER A 177 31.11 -17.35 -7.98
C SER A 177 29.78 -17.31 -8.73
N GLY A 178 28.86 -16.49 -8.25
CA GLY A 178 27.52 -16.33 -8.80
C GLY A 178 26.57 -15.82 -7.74
N ASP A 179 26.18 -14.56 -7.86
CA ASP A 179 25.02 -13.94 -7.20
C ASP A 179 24.90 -14.13 -5.68
N THR A 180 25.29 -13.10 -4.91
CA THR A 180 24.86 -12.93 -3.51
C THR A 180 23.37 -12.54 -3.38
N SER A 181 22.57 -12.76 -4.42
CA SER A 181 21.11 -12.81 -4.31
C SER A 181 20.72 -14.24 -3.90
N GLY A 182 20.49 -14.48 -2.60
CA GLY A 182 19.91 -15.75 -2.14
C GLY A 182 18.72 -16.16 -3.03
N SER A 183 18.55 -17.45 -3.32
CA SER A 183 17.61 -17.89 -4.36
C SER A 183 16.21 -17.35 -4.07
N PHE A 184 15.72 -16.50 -4.96
CA PHE A 184 14.34 -16.02 -4.92
C PHE A 184 13.42 -17.20 -5.26
N ASP A 185 12.55 -17.61 -4.32
CA ASP A 185 11.51 -18.60 -4.60
C ASP A 185 10.23 -17.88 -5.04
N PRO A 186 9.85 -17.98 -6.33
CA PRO A 186 8.67 -17.29 -6.84
C PRO A 186 7.36 -17.79 -6.24
N SER A 187 7.35 -19.00 -5.68
CA SER A 187 6.15 -19.59 -5.09
C SER A 187 5.78 -18.98 -3.74
N ILE A 188 6.76 -18.47 -2.99
CA ILE A 188 6.53 -17.72 -1.75
C ILE A 188 5.87 -16.37 -2.09
N ALA A 189 6.39 -15.65 -3.07
CA ALA A 189 5.80 -14.39 -3.54
C ALA A 189 4.36 -14.58 -4.04
N LEU A 190 4.12 -15.67 -4.78
CA LEU A 190 2.79 -16.03 -5.25
C LEU A 190 1.81 -16.27 -4.09
N ALA A 191 2.18 -17.12 -3.12
CA ALA A 191 1.32 -17.45 -1.97
C ALA A 191 1.03 -16.21 -1.09
N GLN A 192 2.04 -15.37 -0.85
CA GLN A 192 1.88 -14.11 -0.13
C GLN A 192 0.96 -13.15 -0.87
N GLY A 193 1.14 -12.98 -2.19
CA GLY A 193 0.31 -12.13 -3.03
C GLY A 193 -1.17 -12.56 -3.03
N ILE A 194 -1.44 -13.86 -3.16
CA ILE A 194 -2.79 -14.42 -3.03
C ILE A 194 -3.39 -14.11 -1.66
N GLY A 195 -2.62 -14.33 -0.59
CA GLY A 195 -3.05 -14.03 0.79
C GLY A 195 -3.41 -12.56 0.99
N TYR A 196 -2.61 -11.64 0.44
CA TYR A 196 -2.91 -10.21 0.49
C TYR A 196 -4.17 -9.85 -0.33
N ASN A 197 -4.33 -10.41 -1.53
CA ASN A 197 -5.54 -10.24 -2.33
C ASN A 197 -6.80 -10.72 -1.59
N HIS A 198 -6.73 -11.84 -0.88
CA HIS A 198 -7.86 -12.35 -0.10
C HIS A 198 -8.24 -11.45 1.09
N LYS A 199 -7.27 -10.76 1.67
CA LYS A 199 -7.46 -9.79 2.76
C LYS A 199 -7.96 -8.42 2.29
N GLY A 200 -7.97 -8.17 0.98
CA GLY A 200 -8.21 -6.83 0.42
C GLY A 200 -6.99 -5.91 0.49
N LEU A 201 -5.81 -6.43 0.82
CA LEU A 201 -4.54 -5.72 0.82
C LEU A 201 -3.94 -5.71 -0.60
N HIS A 202 -4.68 -5.12 -1.54
CA HIS A 202 -4.38 -5.23 -2.96
C HIS A 202 -3.11 -4.46 -3.38
N VAL A 203 -2.77 -3.38 -2.67
CA VAL A 203 -1.51 -2.63 -2.89
C VAL A 203 -0.30 -3.50 -2.50
N GLU A 204 -0.36 -4.17 -1.34
CA GLU A 204 0.66 -5.12 -0.90
C GLU A 204 0.76 -6.33 -1.83
N ALA A 205 -0.39 -6.85 -2.28
CA ALA A 205 -0.45 -7.94 -3.24
C ALA A 205 0.26 -7.55 -4.53
N SER A 206 -0.11 -6.41 -5.12
CA SER A 206 0.53 -5.87 -6.33
C SER A 206 2.04 -5.74 -6.11
N ARG A 207 2.48 -5.11 -5.02
CA ARG A 207 3.90 -4.93 -4.71
C ARG A 207 4.66 -6.26 -4.66
N VAL A 208 4.17 -7.24 -3.89
CA VAL A 208 4.86 -8.53 -3.69
C VAL A 208 4.89 -9.35 -4.96
N LEU A 209 3.79 -9.38 -5.71
CA LEU A 209 3.69 -10.14 -6.95
C LEU A 209 4.58 -9.55 -8.04
N ASN A 210 4.62 -8.22 -8.17
CA ASN A 210 5.46 -7.54 -9.16
C ASN A 210 6.95 -7.61 -8.82
N ASP A 211 7.33 -7.45 -7.54
CA ASP A 211 8.70 -7.73 -7.09
C ASP A 211 9.08 -9.16 -7.42
N GLY A 212 8.16 -10.11 -7.20
CA GLY A 212 8.37 -11.50 -7.54
C GLY A 212 8.54 -11.77 -9.03
N ILE A 213 7.77 -11.10 -9.89
CA ILE A 213 7.92 -11.19 -11.35
C ILE A 213 9.28 -10.62 -11.80
N SER A 214 9.72 -9.51 -11.21
CA SER A 214 10.97 -8.83 -11.60
C SER A 214 12.24 -9.61 -11.26
N ARG A 215 12.20 -10.42 -10.20
CA ARG A 215 13.32 -11.26 -9.74
C ARG A 215 13.24 -12.69 -10.29
N LEU A 216 12.23 -12.98 -11.12
CA LEU A 216 11.94 -14.30 -11.63
C LEU A 216 13.10 -14.78 -12.55
N PRO A 217 13.76 -15.91 -12.24
CA PRO A 217 14.79 -16.46 -13.11
C PRO A 217 14.27 -16.72 -14.53
N ALA A 218 15.15 -16.62 -15.54
CA ALA A 218 14.77 -16.86 -16.94
C ALA A 218 14.26 -18.29 -17.17
N ASP A 219 14.75 -19.25 -16.39
CA ASP A 219 14.40 -20.67 -16.41
C ASP A 219 13.23 -21.04 -15.48
N ALA A 220 12.61 -20.08 -14.79
CA ALA A 220 11.48 -20.35 -13.92
C ALA A 220 10.31 -21.02 -14.69
N PRO A 221 9.61 -22.01 -14.11
CA PRO A 221 8.54 -22.75 -14.79
C PRO A 221 7.47 -21.83 -15.39
N ALA A 222 7.08 -22.08 -16.64
CA ALA A 222 6.09 -21.29 -17.36
C ALA A 222 4.74 -21.20 -16.61
N SER A 223 4.34 -22.26 -15.92
CA SER A 223 3.11 -22.29 -15.12
C SER A 223 3.15 -21.34 -13.92
N ILE A 224 4.28 -21.24 -13.21
CA ILE A 224 4.48 -20.29 -12.11
C ILE A 224 4.53 -18.85 -12.64
N ARG A 225 5.23 -18.64 -13.77
CA ARG A 225 5.29 -17.33 -14.45
C ARG A 225 3.90 -16.85 -14.84
N ALA A 226 3.11 -17.68 -15.50
CA ALA A 226 1.74 -17.36 -15.89
C ALA A 226 0.87 -17.05 -14.66
N GLU A 227 0.96 -17.87 -13.60
CA GLU A 227 0.13 -17.68 -12.40
C GLU A 227 0.49 -16.40 -11.62
N LEU A 228 1.77 -16.06 -11.49
CA LEU A 228 2.22 -14.77 -10.94
C LEU A 228 1.68 -13.59 -11.72
N LEU A 229 1.74 -13.64 -13.06
CA LEU A 229 1.19 -12.60 -13.93
C LEU A 229 -0.33 -12.46 -13.74
N LEU A 230 -1.08 -13.57 -13.66
CA LEU A 230 -2.52 -13.53 -13.42
C LEU A 230 -2.87 -12.89 -12.07
N GLU A 231 -2.21 -13.28 -10.98
CA GLU A 231 -2.43 -12.69 -9.66
C GLU A 231 -2.04 -11.22 -9.60
N ALA A 232 -0.93 -10.84 -10.25
CA ALA A 232 -0.49 -9.45 -10.34
C ALA A 232 -1.52 -8.61 -11.09
N GLY A 233 -2.04 -9.13 -12.21
CA GLY A 233 -3.08 -8.48 -12.99
C GLY A 233 -4.38 -8.29 -12.20
N LEU A 234 -4.79 -9.30 -11.41
CA LEU A 234 -5.95 -9.16 -10.53
C LEU A 234 -5.70 -8.13 -9.41
N ALA A 235 -4.51 -8.14 -8.79
CA ALA A 235 -4.15 -7.16 -7.75
C ALA A 235 -4.18 -5.73 -8.30
N ASP A 236 -3.59 -5.50 -9.48
CA ASP A 236 -3.59 -4.21 -10.17
C ASP A 236 -4.99 -3.75 -10.56
N SER A 237 -5.81 -4.67 -11.07
CA SER A 237 -7.21 -4.38 -11.40
C SER A 237 -8.01 -3.92 -10.16
N ASN A 238 -7.80 -4.57 -9.01
CA ASN A 238 -8.50 -4.22 -7.77
C ASN A 238 -8.11 -2.83 -7.23
N ILE A 239 -6.93 -2.32 -7.58
CA ILE A 239 -6.47 -0.96 -7.24
C ILE A 239 -6.67 0.06 -8.37
N ARG A 240 -7.42 -0.29 -9.44
CA ARG A 240 -7.71 0.53 -10.63
C ARG A 240 -6.54 0.85 -11.56
N PHE A 241 -5.51 0.00 -11.57
CA PHE A 241 -4.40 0.10 -12.51
C PHE A 241 -4.72 -0.72 -13.77
N GLU A 242 -5.70 -0.26 -14.54
CA GLU A 242 -6.32 -1.03 -15.65
C GLU A 242 -5.31 -1.46 -16.72
N ASP A 243 -4.36 -0.59 -17.06
CA ASP A 243 -3.39 -0.84 -18.12
C ASP A 243 -2.31 -1.83 -17.67
N ALA A 244 -1.82 -1.71 -16.43
CA ALA A 244 -0.92 -2.69 -15.82
C ALA A 244 -1.60 -4.05 -15.69
N ALA A 245 -2.88 -4.07 -15.30
CA ALA A 245 -3.66 -5.32 -15.25
C ALA A 245 -3.75 -5.99 -16.62
N GLN A 246 -4.07 -5.23 -17.66
CA GLN A 246 -4.16 -5.72 -19.03
C GLN A 246 -2.81 -6.23 -19.56
N GLU A 247 -1.71 -5.53 -19.29
CA GLU A 247 -0.36 -5.98 -19.67
C GLU A 247 -0.01 -7.33 -19.03
N HIS A 248 -0.28 -7.47 -17.73
CA HIS A 248 -0.08 -8.73 -17.02
C HIS A 248 -0.91 -9.87 -17.62
N PHE A 249 -2.19 -9.64 -17.91
CA PHE A 249 -3.04 -10.65 -18.54
C PHE A 249 -2.56 -11.02 -19.94
N ALA A 250 -2.14 -10.05 -20.76
CA ALA A 250 -1.60 -10.30 -22.09
C ALA A 250 -0.31 -11.13 -22.05
N ARG A 251 0.63 -10.78 -21.15
CA ARG A 251 1.86 -11.54 -20.94
C ARG A 251 1.58 -12.95 -20.41
N ALA A 252 0.57 -13.11 -19.54
CA ALA A 252 0.14 -14.43 -19.09
C ALA A 252 -0.38 -15.27 -20.27
N ASP A 253 -1.17 -14.68 -21.18
CA ASP A 253 -1.65 -15.34 -22.39
C ASP A 253 -0.52 -15.81 -23.30
N GLU A 254 0.50 -14.96 -23.51
CA GLU A 254 1.69 -15.33 -24.28
C GLU A 254 2.41 -16.54 -23.67
N VAL A 255 2.61 -16.52 -22.34
CA VAL A 255 3.28 -17.62 -21.63
C VAL A 255 2.45 -18.91 -21.70
N ILE A 256 1.13 -18.83 -21.51
CA ILE A 256 0.21 -19.97 -21.57
C ILE A 256 0.15 -20.55 -22.99
N ALA A 257 0.09 -19.70 -24.02
CA ALA A 257 0.03 -20.12 -25.42
C ALA A 257 1.34 -20.77 -25.89
N ALA A 258 2.48 -20.26 -25.44
CA ALA A 258 3.80 -20.79 -25.81
C ALA A 258 4.15 -22.11 -25.09
N ASN A 259 3.51 -22.42 -23.95
CA ASN A 259 3.92 -23.52 -23.06
C ASN A 259 2.71 -24.39 -22.67
N ALA A 260 2.15 -25.12 -23.64
CA ALA A 260 1.04 -26.04 -23.39
C ALA A 260 1.49 -27.25 -22.56
N ASP A 261 0.99 -27.36 -21.33
CA ASP A 261 1.25 -28.44 -20.38
C ASP A 261 -0.04 -28.91 -19.68
N ALA A 262 0.09 -29.81 -18.70
CA ALA A 262 -1.05 -30.34 -17.95
C ALA A 262 -1.80 -29.28 -17.11
N ARG A 263 -1.16 -28.15 -16.77
CA ARG A 263 -1.77 -27.02 -16.04
C ARG A 263 -2.41 -25.98 -16.96
N THR A 264 -2.13 -26.00 -18.26
CA THR A 264 -2.70 -25.05 -19.24
C THR A 264 -4.23 -24.91 -19.13
N PRO A 265 -5.05 -25.98 -19.04
CA PRO A 265 -6.51 -25.82 -18.91
C PRO A 265 -6.91 -25.08 -17.63
N PHE A 266 -6.24 -25.35 -16.52
CA PHE A 266 -6.47 -24.63 -15.25
C PHE A 266 -6.11 -23.15 -15.38
N LEU A 267 -4.94 -22.85 -15.95
CA LEU A 267 -4.45 -21.47 -16.11
C LEU A 267 -5.33 -20.66 -17.06
N GLN A 268 -5.79 -21.25 -18.17
CA GLN A 268 -6.74 -20.60 -19.09
C GLN A 268 -8.06 -20.28 -18.39
N ARG A 269 -8.56 -21.20 -17.56
CA ARG A 269 -9.80 -21.00 -16.82
C ARG A 269 -9.67 -19.95 -15.72
N LYS A 270 -8.55 -19.95 -14.99
CA LYS A 270 -8.19 -18.92 -14.01
C LYS A 270 -8.06 -17.55 -14.68
N ARG A 271 -7.38 -17.48 -15.82
CA ARG A 271 -7.28 -16.27 -16.65
C ARG A 271 -8.65 -15.72 -17.02
N ASP A 272 -9.53 -16.55 -17.60
CA ASP A 272 -10.86 -16.09 -18.03
C ASP A 272 -11.70 -15.60 -16.85
N ALA A 273 -11.59 -16.26 -15.69
CA ALA A 273 -12.23 -15.80 -14.47
C ALA A 273 -11.68 -14.44 -14.03
N TYR A 274 -10.37 -14.23 -14.08
CA TYR A 274 -9.73 -12.98 -13.65
C TYR A 274 -9.99 -11.82 -14.63
N ILE A 275 -10.02 -12.08 -15.94
CA ILE A 275 -10.47 -11.11 -16.94
C ILE A 275 -11.93 -10.72 -16.68
N ALA A 276 -12.80 -11.66 -16.33
CA ALA A 276 -14.17 -11.33 -15.97
C ALA A 276 -14.24 -10.46 -14.70
N LEU A 277 -13.40 -10.72 -13.69
CA LEU A 277 -13.29 -9.87 -12.50
C LEU A 277 -12.76 -8.48 -12.83
N ASP A 278 -11.78 -8.37 -13.72
CA ASP A 278 -11.30 -7.08 -14.22
C ASP A 278 -12.43 -6.28 -14.88
N LEU A 279 -13.17 -6.90 -15.79
CA LEU A 279 -14.32 -6.28 -16.43
C LEU A 279 -15.39 -5.85 -15.41
N LEU A 280 -15.56 -6.58 -14.30
CA LEU A 280 -16.45 -6.16 -13.21
C LEU A 280 -15.93 -4.93 -12.47
N ASN A 281 -14.64 -4.89 -12.13
CA ASN A 281 -14.00 -3.74 -11.49
C ASN A 281 -14.15 -2.46 -12.34
N ARG A 282 -14.06 -2.62 -13.66
CA ARG A 282 -14.24 -1.57 -14.68
C ARG A 282 -15.70 -1.26 -15.03
N ARG A 283 -16.66 -1.89 -14.33
CA ARG A 283 -18.12 -1.76 -14.55
C ARG A 283 -18.60 -2.15 -15.95
N GLN A 284 -17.85 -2.97 -16.67
CA GLN A 284 -18.19 -3.49 -17.99
C GLN A 284 -19.02 -4.78 -17.88
N PHE A 285 -20.14 -4.72 -17.15
CA PHE A 285 -20.90 -5.89 -16.71
C PHE A 285 -21.36 -6.83 -17.85
N ARG A 286 -21.73 -6.30 -19.01
CA ARG A 286 -22.13 -7.13 -20.16
C ARG A 286 -20.96 -7.91 -20.74
N GLN A 287 -19.79 -7.27 -20.85
CA GLN A 287 -18.58 -7.92 -21.34
C GLN A 287 -18.10 -8.99 -20.35
N ALA A 288 -18.19 -8.69 -19.04
CA ALA A 288 -17.92 -9.67 -18.00
C ALA A 288 -18.79 -10.92 -18.15
N LEU A 289 -20.10 -10.77 -18.41
CA LEU A 289 -20.98 -11.90 -18.68
C LEU A 289 -20.55 -12.71 -19.90
N THR A 290 -20.21 -12.05 -21.01
CA THR A 290 -19.71 -12.75 -22.20
C THR A 290 -18.42 -13.52 -21.93
N ALA A 291 -17.51 -12.98 -21.11
CA ALA A 291 -16.31 -13.68 -20.69
C ALA A 291 -16.65 -14.92 -19.82
N LEU A 292 -17.57 -14.76 -18.86
CA LEU A 292 -18.02 -15.84 -17.97
C LEU A 292 -18.83 -16.94 -18.70
N GLU A 293 -19.50 -16.61 -19.80
CA GLU A 293 -20.22 -17.60 -20.63
C GLU A 293 -19.26 -18.56 -21.35
N ARG A 294 -18.05 -18.10 -21.70
CA ARG A 294 -17.00 -18.97 -22.25
C ARG A 294 -16.54 -20.01 -21.23
N LEU A 295 -16.53 -19.66 -19.94
CA LEU A 295 -16.21 -20.57 -18.84
C LEU A 295 -17.29 -21.63 -18.58
N ALA A 296 -18.53 -21.35 -18.94
CA ALA A 296 -19.70 -22.21 -18.69
C ALA A 296 -19.77 -23.43 -19.65
N SER A 297 -18.79 -23.60 -20.53
CA SER A 297 -18.82 -24.56 -21.64
C SER A 297 -17.81 -25.70 -21.46
N ALA A 298 -17.96 -26.50 -20.41
CA ALA A 298 -17.54 -27.90 -20.38
C ALA A 298 -18.40 -28.63 -19.33
N PRO A 299 -19.40 -29.42 -19.73
CA PRO A 299 -20.03 -30.36 -18.81
C PRO A 299 -18.94 -31.30 -18.32
N VAL A 300 -18.85 -31.50 -17.00
CA VAL A 300 -18.19 -32.71 -16.49
C VAL A 300 -19.01 -33.88 -17.05
N GLU A 301 -18.44 -34.67 -17.96
CA GLU A 301 -19.15 -35.80 -18.57
C GLU A 301 -19.72 -36.68 -17.47
N SER A 302 -21.05 -36.78 -17.43
CA SER A 302 -21.81 -37.51 -16.40
C SER A 302 -21.73 -39.04 -16.57
N GLY A 303 -20.74 -39.56 -17.27
CA GLY A 303 -20.65 -40.97 -17.56
C GLY A 303 -19.25 -41.44 -17.97
N GLN A 304 -18.56 -42.05 -17.00
CA GLN A 304 -17.71 -43.26 -17.09
C GLN A 304 -16.41 -43.10 -16.27
N PRO A 305 -15.92 -44.19 -15.65
CA PRO A 305 -15.81 -44.24 -14.21
C PRO A 305 -14.35 -44.37 -13.78
N LEU A 306 -13.91 -43.42 -12.97
CA LEU A 306 -12.72 -43.54 -12.13
C LEU A 306 -12.97 -44.47 -10.92
N GLN A 307 -13.74 -45.56 -11.12
CA GLN A 307 -14.08 -46.56 -10.10
C GLN A 307 -12.95 -47.55 -9.81
N ASN A 308 -11.82 -47.45 -10.51
CA ASN A 308 -10.58 -48.10 -10.13
C ASN A 308 -9.58 -47.03 -9.62
N PRO A 309 -9.53 -46.77 -8.31
CA PRO A 309 -8.66 -45.75 -7.73
C PRO A 309 -7.17 -45.93 -8.04
N ALA A 310 -6.73 -47.12 -8.45
CA ALA A 310 -5.33 -47.39 -8.82
C ALA A 310 -4.95 -46.86 -10.21
N LEU A 311 -5.85 -46.91 -11.20
CA LEU A 311 -5.58 -46.46 -12.57
C LEU A 311 -5.56 -44.93 -12.69
N VAL A 312 -6.26 -44.26 -11.78
CA VAL A 312 -6.43 -42.81 -11.70
C VAL A 312 -5.29 -42.15 -10.93
N ARG A 313 -4.78 -42.85 -9.91
CA ARG A 313 -3.53 -42.50 -9.21
C ARG A 313 -2.31 -42.48 -10.14
N ALA A 314 -2.32 -43.26 -11.21
CA ALA A 314 -1.22 -43.33 -12.18
C ALA A 314 -1.21 -42.16 -13.20
N LEU A 315 -2.33 -41.45 -13.36
CA LEU A 315 -2.50 -40.45 -14.43
C LEU A 315 -2.35 -38.99 -13.96
N ASN A 316 -2.31 -38.75 -12.64
CA ASN A 316 -2.32 -37.41 -12.03
C ASN A 316 -1.26 -37.22 -10.92
N GLN A 317 -0.04 -37.73 -11.12
CA GLN A 317 1.14 -37.22 -10.40
C GLN A 317 1.89 -36.20 -11.27
N PRO A 318 2.56 -35.19 -10.69
CA PRO A 318 3.68 -34.57 -11.38
C PRO A 318 4.71 -35.68 -11.61
N ASN A 319 5.22 -35.81 -12.82
CA ASN A 319 6.38 -36.65 -13.06
C ASN A 319 7.59 -35.95 -12.41
N LEU A 320 7.78 -36.18 -11.11
CA LEU A 320 9.09 -36.15 -10.46
C LEU A 320 9.67 -37.55 -10.75
N GLY A 321 10.84 -37.61 -11.40
CA GLY A 321 11.39 -38.84 -11.97
C GLY A 321 11.42 -40.06 -11.03
N ASP A 322 11.41 -41.25 -11.64
CA ASP A 322 11.67 -42.60 -11.11
C ASP A 322 11.61 -42.74 -9.58
N ASN A 323 10.42 -43.01 -8.99
CA ASN A 323 10.19 -43.91 -7.83
C ASN A 323 8.81 -43.73 -7.12
N ALA A 324 7.72 -43.60 -7.85
CA ALA A 324 6.36 -43.47 -7.28
C ALA A 324 5.65 -44.83 -7.07
N ALA A 325 5.90 -45.55 -5.97
CA ALA A 325 5.18 -46.81 -5.70
C ALA A 325 4.84 -47.14 -4.23
N ALA A 326 5.13 -46.29 -3.24
CA ALA A 326 4.84 -46.64 -1.84
C ALA A 326 3.98 -45.58 -1.14
N ASN A 327 2.81 -46.02 -0.67
CA ASN A 327 1.93 -45.42 0.34
C ASN A 327 0.76 -44.56 -0.15
N SER A 328 -0.43 -45.17 -0.13
CA SER A 328 -1.71 -44.53 -0.42
C SER A 328 -2.64 -44.56 0.80
N VAL A 329 -2.96 -43.38 1.33
CA VAL A 329 -4.22 -43.10 2.03
C VAL A 329 -4.82 -41.86 1.38
N SER A 330 -6.14 -41.91 1.19
CA SER A 330 -7.01 -40.98 0.47
C SER A 330 -6.63 -39.49 0.52
N VAL A 331 -6.27 -38.93 -0.64
CA VAL A 331 -6.27 -37.48 -0.92
C VAL A 331 -7.29 -37.24 -2.05
N PRO A 332 -8.18 -36.24 -1.96
CA PRO A 332 -9.13 -35.91 -3.01
C PRO A 332 -8.45 -35.45 -4.31
N ASP A 333 -9.15 -35.57 -5.44
CA ASP A 333 -8.65 -35.18 -6.77
C ASP A 333 -8.47 -33.65 -6.87
N THR A 334 -7.21 -33.20 -6.84
CA THR A 334 -6.84 -31.77 -6.87
C THR A 334 -7.35 -31.04 -8.10
N GLN A 335 -7.56 -31.73 -9.23
CA GLN A 335 -8.09 -31.13 -10.45
C GLN A 335 -9.59 -30.80 -10.30
N VAL A 336 -10.36 -31.73 -9.73
CA VAL A 336 -11.79 -31.53 -9.44
C VAL A 336 -11.98 -30.43 -8.41
N LEU A 337 -11.17 -30.41 -7.34
CA LEU A 337 -11.24 -29.35 -6.33
C LEU A 337 -10.88 -27.97 -6.87
N SER A 338 -9.83 -27.88 -7.70
CA SER A 338 -9.45 -26.62 -8.35
C SER A 338 -10.53 -26.11 -9.31
N GLN A 339 -11.19 -27.03 -10.02
CA GLN A 339 -12.34 -26.73 -10.86
C GLN A 339 -13.51 -26.18 -10.05
N LEU A 340 -13.87 -26.79 -8.92
CA LEU A 340 -14.96 -26.33 -8.06
C LEU A 340 -14.72 -24.91 -7.51
N VAL A 341 -13.48 -24.57 -7.14
CA VAL A 341 -13.11 -23.21 -6.72
C VAL A 341 -13.38 -22.20 -7.85
N LEU A 342 -12.91 -22.49 -9.06
CA LEU A 342 -13.09 -21.60 -10.22
C LEU A 342 -14.56 -21.52 -10.64
N ASP A 343 -15.32 -22.62 -10.59
CA ASP A 343 -16.75 -22.65 -10.90
C ASP A 343 -17.56 -21.82 -9.89
N ALA A 344 -17.25 -21.94 -8.61
CA ALA A 344 -17.88 -21.12 -7.57
C ALA A 344 -17.56 -19.63 -7.76
N GLN A 345 -16.29 -19.30 -8.04
CA GLN A 345 -15.86 -17.92 -8.28
C GLN A 345 -16.51 -17.32 -9.54
N ALA A 346 -16.57 -18.07 -10.65
CA ALA A 346 -17.19 -17.62 -11.89
C ALA A 346 -18.70 -17.40 -11.73
N ASN A 347 -19.40 -18.31 -11.04
CA ASN A 347 -20.83 -18.15 -10.78
C ASN A 347 -21.12 -16.99 -9.80
N TRP A 348 -20.25 -16.76 -8.81
CA TRP A 348 -20.31 -15.57 -7.96
C TRP A 348 -20.16 -14.29 -8.79
N ALA A 349 -19.12 -14.20 -9.63
CA ALA A 349 -18.89 -13.06 -10.52
C ALA A 349 -20.09 -12.84 -11.47
N ARG A 350 -20.68 -13.92 -11.99
CA ARG A 350 -21.88 -13.88 -12.82
C ARG A 350 -23.07 -13.28 -12.06
N SER A 351 -23.28 -13.71 -10.82
CA SER A 351 -24.32 -13.14 -9.95
C SER A 351 -24.15 -11.63 -9.78
N VAL A 352 -22.92 -11.16 -9.56
CA VAL A 352 -22.60 -9.72 -9.43
C VAL A 352 -22.95 -8.97 -10.71
N ALA A 353 -22.50 -9.47 -11.87
CA ALA A 353 -22.78 -8.85 -13.17
C ALA A 353 -24.28 -8.74 -13.47
N LEU A 354 -25.03 -9.83 -13.24
CA LEU A 354 -26.48 -9.88 -13.46
C LEU A 354 -27.23 -8.92 -12.54
N LEU A 355 -26.83 -8.85 -11.25
CA LEU A 355 -27.44 -7.91 -10.31
C LEU A 355 -27.20 -6.45 -10.73
N ALA A 356 -25.99 -6.13 -11.20
CA ALA A 356 -25.64 -4.79 -11.68
C ALA A 356 -26.43 -4.39 -12.93
N LEU A 357 -26.81 -5.37 -13.78
CA LEU A 357 -27.66 -5.17 -14.96
C LEU A 357 -29.16 -5.18 -14.65
N GLY A 358 -29.55 -5.43 -13.39
CA GLY A 358 -30.94 -5.46 -12.95
C GLY A 358 -31.67 -6.79 -13.14
N ASP A 359 -30.97 -7.87 -13.52
CA ASP A 359 -31.56 -9.21 -13.62
C ASP A 359 -31.38 -9.98 -12.30
N GLU A 360 -32.25 -9.67 -11.35
CA GLU A 360 -32.20 -10.24 -10.00
C GLU A 360 -32.48 -11.75 -9.99
N ALA A 361 -33.39 -12.24 -10.84
CA ALA A 361 -33.76 -13.64 -10.88
C ALA A 361 -32.60 -14.51 -11.40
N ALA A 362 -31.95 -14.10 -12.48
CA ALA A 362 -30.77 -14.79 -12.98
C ALA A 362 -29.59 -14.65 -12.00
N SER A 363 -29.45 -13.49 -11.34
CA SER A 363 -28.42 -13.27 -10.31
C SER A 363 -28.57 -14.25 -9.13
N LEU A 364 -29.82 -14.51 -8.70
CA LEU A 364 -30.12 -15.50 -7.68
C LEU A 364 -29.76 -16.92 -8.13
N SER A 365 -30.13 -17.29 -9.36
CA SER A 365 -29.77 -18.60 -9.92
C SER A 365 -28.25 -18.81 -9.95
N ALA A 366 -27.51 -17.77 -10.36
CA ALA A 366 -26.05 -17.81 -10.40
C ALA A 366 -25.42 -17.94 -9.00
N ILE A 367 -25.93 -17.25 -7.96
CA ILE A 367 -25.35 -17.37 -6.62
C ILE A 367 -25.65 -18.72 -5.95
N GLU A 368 -26.79 -19.33 -6.27
CA GLU A 368 -27.11 -20.69 -5.83
C GLU A 368 -26.21 -21.72 -6.52
N ALA A 369 -25.91 -21.54 -7.82
CA ALA A 369 -24.91 -22.36 -8.51
C ALA A 369 -23.50 -22.21 -7.91
N ALA A 370 -23.11 -20.99 -7.52
CA ALA A 370 -21.86 -20.75 -6.81
C ALA A 370 -21.82 -21.49 -5.45
N SER A 371 -22.93 -21.44 -4.71
CA SER A 371 -23.07 -22.14 -3.41
C SER A 371 -22.99 -23.65 -3.57
N ALA A 372 -23.58 -24.21 -4.63
CA ALA A 372 -23.52 -25.64 -4.93
C ALA A 372 -22.09 -26.10 -5.28
N ALA A 373 -21.33 -25.30 -6.04
CA ALA A 373 -19.92 -25.58 -6.34
C ALA A 373 -19.01 -25.41 -5.10
N TYR A 374 -19.37 -24.49 -4.20
CA TYR A 374 -18.65 -24.22 -2.96
C TYR A 374 -18.82 -25.31 -1.90
N ALA A 375 -20.04 -25.85 -1.74
CA ALA A 375 -20.39 -26.73 -0.63
C ALA A 375 -19.45 -27.95 -0.43
N PRO A 376 -19.01 -28.68 -1.47
CA PRO A 376 -18.08 -29.79 -1.31
C PRO A 376 -16.73 -29.36 -0.70
N LEU A 377 -16.24 -28.16 -1.03
CA LEU A 377 -14.92 -27.66 -0.59
C LEU A 377 -14.82 -27.47 0.93
N THR A 378 -15.95 -27.24 1.60
CA THR A 378 -15.99 -26.91 3.05
C THR A 378 -15.65 -28.07 3.97
N ASN A 379 -15.69 -29.31 3.47
CA ASN A 379 -15.43 -30.52 4.26
C ASN A 379 -14.12 -31.22 3.88
N GLU A 380 -13.35 -30.64 2.94
CA GLU A 380 -12.13 -31.24 2.42
C GLU A 380 -10.89 -30.84 3.22
N ARG A 381 -9.89 -31.73 3.26
CA ARG A 381 -8.59 -31.46 3.89
C ARG A 381 -7.68 -30.64 2.95
N ILE A 382 -8.14 -29.45 2.58
CA ILE A 382 -7.40 -28.46 1.81
C ILE A 382 -7.11 -27.21 2.63
N ASP A 383 -6.20 -26.36 2.16
CA ASP A 383 -6.02 -25.02 2.71
C ASP A 383 -7.38 -24.30 2.76
N GLN A 384 -7.81 -23.96 3.97
CA GLN A 384 -9.12 -23.39 4.24
C GLN A 384 -9.16 -21.89 3.92
N VAL A 385 -8.03 -21.22 3.75
CA VAL A 385 -7.99 -19.76 3.60
C VAL A 385 -8.69 -19.31 2.30
N PRO A 386 -8.40 -19.87 1.11
CA PRO A 386 -9.13 -19.53 -0.12
C PRO A 386 -10.62 -19.91 -0.05
N VAL A 387 -10.94 -20.99 0.67
CA VAL A 387 -12.31 -21.48 0.87
C VAL A 387 -13.11 -20.49 1.73
N LEU A 388 -12.53 -19.98 2.82
CA LEU A 388 -13.17 -18.97 3.67
C LEU A 388 -13.37 -17.65 2.91
N TRP A 389 -12.38 -17.23 2.11
CA TRP A 389 -12.49 -16.04 1.27
C TRP A 389 -13.65 -16.15 0.26
N LEU A 390 -13.74 -17.27 -0.45
CA LEU A 390 -14.79 -17.51 -1.45
C LEU A 390 -16.17 -17.60 -0.80
N GLY A 391 -16.27 -18.29 0.34
CA GLY A 391 -17.49 -18.35 1.14
C GLY A 391 -18.00 -16.96 1.52
N ALA A 392 -17.11 -16.09 1.99
CA ALA A 392 -17.48 -14.74 2.40
C ALA A 392 -18.02 -13.91 1.22
N ARG A 393 -17.44 -14.07 0.03
CA ARG A 393 -17.92 -13.39 -1.19
C ARG A 393 -19.32 -13.87 -1.59
N ILE A 394 -19.57 -15.18 -1.47
CA ILE A 394 -20.89 -15.77 -1.73
C ILE A 394 -21.91 -15.23 -0.72
N ASP A 395 -21.61 -15.26 0.57
CA ASP A 395 -22.52 -14.80 1.62
C ASP A 395 -22.78 -13.29 1.54
N ARG A 396 -21.78 -12.44 1.24
CA ARG A 396 -21.99 -11.00 0.95
C ARG A 396 -22.99 -10.81 -0.19
N GLN A 397 -22.83 -11.54 -1.30
CA GLN A 397 -23.70 -11.40 -2.47
C GLN A 397 -25.12 -11.88 -2.19
N ARG A 398 -25.30 -12.97 -1.43
CA ARG A 398 -26.61 -13.41 -0.93
C ARG A 398 -27.25 -12.36 -0.04
N GLY A 399 -26.47 -11.72 0.82
CA GLY A 399 -26.92 -10.63 1.67
C GLY A 399 -27.46 -9.45 0.86
N ARG A 400 -26.73 -9.03 -0.19
CA ARG A 400 -27.17 -7.96 -1.11
C ARG A 400 -28.49 -8.31 -1.81
N LEU A 401 -28.63 -9.55 -2.30
CA LEU A 401 -29.87 -10.02 -2.93
C LEU A 401 -31.04 -10.08 -1.94
N ALA A 402 -30.81 -10.52 -0.70
CA ALA A 402 -31.84 -10.51 0.35
C ALA A 402 -32.29 -9.08 0.68
N ALA A 403 -31.34 -8.14 0.86
CA ALA A 403 -31.64 -6.74 1.14
C ALA A 403 -32.44 -6.07 0.00
N ARG A 404 -32.12 -6.36 -1.26
CA ARG A 404 -32.88 -5.87 -2.44
C ARG A 404 -34.36 -6.28 -2.41
N ARG A 405 -34.66 -7.46 -1.87
CA ARG A 405 -36.02 -7.98 -1.70
C ARG A 405 -36.71 -7.52 -0.42
N GLY A 406 -36.05 -6.67 0.38
CA GLY A 406 -36.54 -6.22 1.69
C GLY A 406 -36.42 -7.27 2.81
N ASP A 407 -35.70 -8.38 2.57
CA ASP A 407 -35.46 -9.42 3.56
C ASP A 407 -34.20 -9.10 4.38
N TYR A 408 -34.29 -8.02 5.17
CA TYR A 408 -33.18 -7.51 5.96
C TYR A 408 -32.65 -8.50 7.02
N PRO A 409 -33.48 -9.31 7.72
CA PRO A 409 -32.97 -10.28 8.69
C PRO A 409 -32.03 -11.32 8.04
N ASN A 410 -32.42 -11.89 6.90
CA ASN A 410 -31.55 -12.84 6.19
C ASN A 410 -30.34 -12.14 5.55
N ALA A 411 -30.50 -10.87 5.13
CA ALA A 411 -29.39 -10.08 4.64
C ALA A 411 -28.31 -9.90 5.71
N ILE A 412 -28.69 -9.41 6.90
CA ILE A 412 -27.78 -9.19 8.03
C ILE A 412 -27.10 -10.50 8.44
N ALA A 413 -27.87 -11.59 8.57
CA ALA A 413 -27.33 -12.89 8.92
C ALA A 413 -26.31 -13.42 7.89
N ALA A 414 -26.48 -13.11 6.61
CA ALA A 414 -25.51 -13.46 5.57
C ALA A 414 -24.22 -12.64 5.70
N PHE A 415 -24.33 -11.33 5.96
CA PHE A 415 -23.16 -10.50 6.23
C PHE A 415 -22.42 -10.91 7.51
N ASP A 416 -23.12 -11.34 8.56
CA ASP A 416 -22.50 -11.86 9.79
C ASP A 416 -21.65 -13.11 9.52
N ARG A 417 -22.16 -14.05 8.70
CA ARG A 417 -21.37 -15.24 8.28
C ARG A 417 -20.16 -14.85 7.44
N ALA A 418 -20.31 -13.90 6.53
CA ALA A 418 -19.20 -13.42 5.73
C ALA A 418 -18.09 -12.80 6.60
N LEU A 419 -18.46 -11.99 7.60
CA LEU A 419 -17.51 -11.41 8.56
C LEU A 419 -16.79 -12.48 9.38
N ASP A 420 -17.49 -13.52 9.83
CA ASP A 420 -16.88 -14.66 10.53
C ASP A 420 -15.82 -15.34 9.65
N GLN A 421 -16.18 -15.67 8.41
CA GLN A 421 -15.29 -16.33 7.46
C GLN A 421 -14.04 -15.50 7.16
N GLN A 422 -14.20 -14.20 6.89
CA GLN A 422 -13.07 -13.32 6.58
C GLN A 422 -12.10 -13.20 7.75
N ARG A 423 -12.61 -12.98 8.97
CA ARG A 423 -11.77 -12.84 10.15
C ARG A 423 -11.06 -14.15 10.51
N ARG A 424 -11.72 -15.30 10.35
CA ARG A 424 -11.06 -16.62 10.50
C ARG A 424 -9.95 -16.81 9.46
N GLY A 425 -10.20 -16.46 8.20
CA GLY A 425 -9.19 -16.53 7.13
C GLY A 425 -8.02 -15.57 7.35
N ALA A 426 -8.30 -14.37 7.86
CA ALA A 426 -7.29 -13.40 8.25
C ALA A 426 -6.39 -13.93 9.36
N ILE A 427 -6.97 -14.40 10.47
CA ILE A 427 -6.23 -14.96 11.61
C ILE A 427 -5.38 -16.16 11.17
N ALA A 428 -5.94 -17.06 10.35
CA ALA A 428 -5.23 -18.23 9.82
C ALA A 428 -3.98 -17.87 8.99
N THR A 429 -3.90 -16.66 8.45
CA THR A 429 -2.77 -16.16 7.66
C THR A 429 -2.03 -15.01 8.33
N ALA A 430 -2.00 -14.99 9.67
CA ALA A 430 -1.31 -13.96 10.47
C ALA A 430 -1.80 -12.52 10.22
N GLY A 431 -3.07 -12.36 9.85
CA GLY A 431 -3.78 -11.09 9.78
C GLY A 431 -4.27 -10.59 11.14
N THR A 432 -4.57 -9.29 11.24
CA THR A 432 -5.13 -8.58 12.40
C THR A 432 -6.63 -8.82 12.59
N GLY A 433 -7.34 -9.34 11.58
CA GLY A 433 -8.80 -9.47 11.57
C GLY A 433 -9.54 -8.14 11.42
N ASN A 434 -8.82 -7.06 11.13
CA ASN A 434 -9.32 -5.74 10.78
C ASN A 434 -8.88 -5.34 9.36
N GLU A 435 -8.65 -6.32 8.48
CA GLU A 435 -8.20 -6.06 7.11
C GLU A 435 -9.27 -5.35 6.28
N PRO A 436 -8.88 -4.69 5.16
CA PRO A 436 -9.80 -3.97 4.30
C PRO A 436 -11.05 -4.76 3.91
N ALA A 437 -10.91 -6.05 3.57
CA ALA A 437 -12.04 -6.88 3.19
C ALA A 437 -13.07 -7.04 4.33
N VAL A 438 -12.63 -7.10 5.59
CA VAL A 438 -13.50 -7.17 6.77
C VAL A 438 -14.19 -5.83 6.98
N ALA A 439 -13.45 -4.73 6.90
CA ALA A 439 -13.97 -3.38 7.12
C ALA A 439 -15.03 -2.99 6.08
N GLU A 440 -14.80 -3.31 4.80
CA GLU A 440 -15.80 -3.13 3.73
C GLU A 440 -17.09 -3.91 3.98
N THR A 441 -16.97 -5.16 4.44
CA THR A 441 -18.15 -5.99 4.75
C THR A 441 -18.93 -5.42 5.94
N GLN A 442 -18.25 -4.85 6.94
CA GLN A 442 -18.92 -4.15 8.05
C GLN A 442 -19.65 -2.90 7.56
N LEU A 443 -19.04 -2.11 6.68
CA LEU A 443 -19.67 -0.90 6.12
C LEU A 443 -20.93 -1.22 5.31
N GLU A 444 -20.87 -2.24 4.45
CA GLU A 444 -22.05 -2.69 3.70
C GLU A 444 -23.16 -3.19 4.62
N ARG A 445 -22.79 -3.98 5.64
CA ARG A 445 -23.72 -4.46 6.66
C ARG A 445 -24.39 -3.30 7.39
N ALA A 446 -23.62 -2.28 7.82
CA ALA A 446 -24.15 -1.10 8.49
C ALA A 446 -25.17 -0.37 7.60
N GLY A 447 -24.90 -0.25 6.30
CA GLY A 447 -25.85 0.29 5.33
C GLY A 447 -27.15 -0.51 5.21
N ILE A 448 -27.07 -1.83 5.25
CA ILE A 448 -28.26 -2.71 5.24
C ILE A 448 -29.05 -2.57 6.54
N VAL A 449 -28.36 -2.53 7.69
CA VAL A 449 -29.01 -2.31 8.98
C VAL A 449 -29.74 -0.97 8.98
N ALA A 450 -29.10 0.10 8.51
CA ALA A 450 -29.73 1.42 8.39
C ALA A 450 -31.00 1.41 7.51
N GLN A 451 -31.00 0.61 6.43
CA GLN A 451 -32.17 0.46 5.53
C GLN A 451 -33.30 -0.38 6.13
N SER A 452 -33.02 -1.20 7.16
CA SER A 452 -34.00 -2.10 7.77
C SER A 452 -35.06 -1.41 8.65
N GLY A 453 -34.98 -0.09 8.81
CA GLY A 453 -35.93 0.70 9.61
C GLY A 453 -35.60 0.75 11.10
N VAL A 454 -34.38 0.40 11.51
CA VAL A 454 -33.90 0.61 12.88
C VAL A 454 -33.86 2.10 13.24
N SER A 455 -33.79 2.39 14.53
CA SER A 455 -33.61 3.77 14.99
C SER A 455 -32.30 4.39 14.45
N PRO A 456 -32.23 5.72 14.24
CA PRO A 456 -31.00 6.39 13.82
C PRO A 456 -29.80 6.13 14.75
N ASP A 457 -30.04 5.89 16.04
CA ASP A 457 -28.98 5.59 17.00
C ASP A 457 -28.34 4.23 16.80
N VAL A 458 -29.13 3.22 16.42
CA VAL A 458 -28.63 1.90 16.06
C VAL A 458 -27.89 1.96 14.74
N ALA A 459 -28.45 2.62 13.72
CA ALA A 459 -27.80 2.80 12.43
C ALA A 459 -26.44 3.50 12.57
N ARG A 460 -26.38 4.55 13.40
CA ARG A 460 -25.15 5.28 13.71
C ARG A 460 -24.09 4.37 14.35
N ALA A 461 -24.46 3.63 15.39
CA ALA A 461 -23.52 2.75 16.10
C ALA A 461 -22.92 1.68 15.16
N GLU A 462 -23.71 1.14 14.24
CA GLU A 462 -23.25 0.21 13.21
C GLU A 462 -22.27 0.87 12.23
N TYR A 463 -22.59 2.09 11.77
CA TYR A 463 -21.67 2.85 10.93
C TYR A 463 -20.38 3.23 11.66
N ASP A 464 -20.44 3.59 12.94
CA ASP A 464 -19.23 3.90 13.72
C ASP A 464 -18.29 2.71 13.80
N ALA A 465 -18.83 1.53 14.12
CA ALA A 465 -18.06 0.30 14.16
C ALA A 465 -17.40 0.01 12.80
N ALA A 466 -18.13 0.23 11.70
CA ALA A 466 -17.59 0.08 10.36
C ALA A 466 -16.50 1.11 10.02
N ILE A 467 -16.70 2.38 10.38
CA ILE A 467 -15.69 3.45 10.19
C ILE A 467 -14.44 3.16 11.02
N ASP A 468 -14.59 2.66 12.24
CA ASP A 468 -13.45 2.26 13.09
C ASP A 468 -12.67 1.10 12.48
N ALA A 469 -13.37 0.12 11.89
CA ALA A 469 -12.73 -0.96 11.17
C ALA A 469 -12.00 -0.46 9.91
N LEU A 470 -12.55 0.51 9.18
CA LEU A 470 -11.91 1.11 8.00
C LEU A 470 -10.63 1.88 8.38
N ILE A 471 -10.68 2.68 9.45
CA ILE A 471 -9.50 3.38 9.97
C ILE A 471 -8.44 2.39 10.45
N ALA A 472 -8.83 1.30 11.12
CA ALA A 472 -7.88 0.27 11.51
C ALA A 472 -7.25 -0.44 10.30
N ALA A 473 -8.03 -0.63 9.24
CA ALA A 473 -7.58 -1.25 8.00
C ALA A 473 -6.61 -0.35 7.19
N SER A 474 -6.81 0.98 7.16
CA SER A 474 -5.93 1.91 6.46
C SER A 474 -4.49 1.88 6.99
N LYS A 475 -4.35 1.73 8.31
CA LYS A 475 -3.05 1.59 8.99
C LYS A 475 -2.25 0.36 8.55
N SER A 476 -2.91 -0.60 7.91
CA SER A 476 -2.30 -1.84 7.40
C SER A 476 -1.87 -1.74 5.93
N GLY A 477 -1.91 -0.55 5.32
CA GLY A 477 -1.42 -0.29 3.95
C GLY A 477 -2.46 -0.44 2.83
N GLY A 478 -3.71 -0.76 3.18
CA GLY A 478 -4.79 -0.89 2.22
C GLY A 478 -5.31 0.48 1.75
N GLY A 479 -5.12 0.80 0.47
CA GLY A 479 -5.93 1.81 -0.20
C GLY A 479 -7.36 1.29 -0.34
N ILE A 480 -8.28 1.81 0.48
CA ILE A 480 -9.68 1.37 0.48
C ILE A 480 -10.50 2.41 -0.27
N LEU A 481 -11.19 1.99 -1.31
CA LEU A 481 -12.29 2.75 -1.90
C LEU A 481 -13.57 2.32 -1.18
N PRO A 482 -13.97 2.94 -0.04
CA PRO A 482 -14.99 2.35 0.79
C PRO A 482 -16.34 2.74 0.20
N VAL A 483 -16.89 1.85 -0.62
CA VAL A 483 -18.24 1.97 -1.16
C VAL A 483 -19.23 1.97 0.00
N GLY A 484 -20.03 3.04 0.15
CA GLY A 484 -21.12 3.08 1.13
C GLY A 484 -20.93 4.05 2.30
N VAL A 485 -19.80 4.76 2.39
CA VAL A 485 -19.59 5.84 3.38
C VAL A 485 -20.56 7.00 3.13
N GLU A 486 -20.97 7.21 1.87
CA GLU A 486 -21.94 8.24 1.49
C GLU A 486 -23.24 8.13 2.29
N GLY A 487 -23.72 6.91 2.56
CA GLY A 487 -24.94 6.69 3.33
C GLY A 487 -24.83 7.20 4.76
N TYR A 488 -23.65 7.09 5.38
CA TYR A 488 -23.41 7.62 6.71
C TYR A 488 -23.25 9.14 6.70
N LEU A 489 -22.48 9.67 5.75
CA LEU A 489 -22.29 11.12 5.61
C LEU A 489 -23.62 11.84 5.33
N ASP A 490 -24.48 11.29 4.46
CA ASP A 490 -25.81 11.82 4.19
C ASP A 490 -26.70 11.79 5.45
N LEU A 491 -26.62 10.71 6.25
CA LEU A 491 -27.30 10.62 7.54
C LEU A 491 -26.85 11.74 8.48
N LEU A 492 -25.54 11.96 8.60
CA LEU A 492 -24.96 12.98 9.49
C LEU A 492 -25.24 14.41 9.03
N VAL A 493 -25.26 14.68 7.72
CA VAL A 493 -25.71 15.97 7.16
C VAL A 493 -27.17 16.22 7.53
N ALA A 494 -28.04 15.22 7.32
CA ALA A 494 -29.45 15.33 7.67
C ALA A 494 -29.69 15.47 9.19
N GLU A 495 -28.83 14.89 10.04
CA GLU A 495 -28.83 15.13 11.48
C GLU A 495 -28.48 16.59 11.80
N ALA A 496 -27.42 17.14 11.18
CA ALA A 496 -26.99 18.51 11.39
C ALA A 496 -28.08 19.54 11.00
N GLU A 497 -28.88 19.26 9.97
CA GLU A 497 -29.99 20.11 9.53
C GLU A 497 -31.19 20.10 10.50
N ARG A 498 -31.42 19.01 11.24
CA ARG A 498 -32.63 18.80 12.07
C ARG A 498 -32.49 19.27 13.53
N GLY A 499 -31.28 19.57 13.98
CA GLY A 499 -31.01 20.00 15.36
C GLY A 499 -29.84 19.22 15.97
N VAL A 500 -28.82 19.98 16.40
CA VAL A 500 -27.45 19.53 16.67
C VAL A 500 -27.36 18.50 17.80
N ARG A 501 -26.88 17.30 17.49
CA ARG A 501 -26.18 16.47 18.48
C ARG A 501 -24.71 16.93 18.55
N PRO A 502 -24.10 17.06 19.74
CA PRO A 502 -22.75 17.63 19.88
C PRO A 502 -21.65 16.89 19.10
N ASP A 503 -21.83 15.60 18.82
CA ASP A 503 -20.84 14.70 18.22
C ASP A 503 -21.02 14.48 16.70
N THR A 504 -22.10 14.99 16.08
CA THR A 504 -22.38 14.79 14.63
C THR A 504 -21.24 15.28 13.74
N TYR A 505 -20.68 16.47 14.02
CA TYR A 505 -19.57 17.01 13.23
C TYR A 505 -18.29 16.20 13.36
N GLU A 506 -17.98 15.73 14.57
CA GLU A 506 -16.80 14.90 14.84
C GLU A 506 -16.89 13.57 14.09
N ARG A 507 -18.06 12.93 14.12
CA ARG A 507 -18.32 11.69 13.37
C ARG A 507 -18.19 11.90 11.86
N PHE A 508 -18.72 13.00 11.35
CA PHE A 508 -18.61 13.33 9.91
C PHE A 508 -17.15 13.51 9.52
N PHE A 509 -16.38 14.26 10.31
CA PHE A 509 -14.98 14.49 10.07
C PHE A 509 -14.15 13.20 10.16
N ARG A 510 -14.44 12.34 11.15
CA ARG A 510 -13.81 11.01 11.28
C ARG A 510 -14.13 10.11 10.08
N ALA A 511 -15.39 10.08 9.63
CA ALA A 511 -15.81 9.29 8.49
C ALA A 511 -15.18 9.76 7.17
N MET A 512 -15.02 11.07 6.97
CA MET A 512 -14.29 11.62 5.81
C MET A 512 -12.81 11.21 5.77
N GLN A 513 -12.21 10.93 6.93
CA GLN A 513 -10.81 10.51 7.04
C GLN A 513 -10.61 9.00 6.92
N ALA A 514 -11.69 8.21 6.97
CA ALA A 514 -11.64 6.76 6.79
C ALA A 514 -11.52 6.32 5.32
N VAL A 515 -11.54 7.28 4.40
CA VAL A 515 -11.49 7.08 2.95
C VAL A 515 -10.06 7.42 2.52
N GLY A 516 -9.37 6.46 1.92
CA GLY A 516 -7.99 6.62 1.48
C GLY A 516 -7.84 6.32 -0.01
N GLU A 517 -7.10 7.16 -0.73
CA GLU A 517 -6.82 6.90 -2.14
C GLU A 517 -5.74 5.82 -2.32
N PRO A 518 -5.87 4.91 -3.30
CA PRO A 518 -4.88 3.86 -3.54
C PRO A 518 -3.46 4.37 -3.82
N ALA A 519 -3.32 5.48 -4.56
CA ALA A 519 -2.03 6.10 -4.85
C ALA A 519 -1.36 6.62 -3.56
N VAL A 520 -2.12 7.31 -2.71
CA VAL A 520 -1.66 7.80 -1.40
C VAL A 520 -1.28 6.64 -0.48
N ALA A 521 -2.10 5.58 -0.42
CA ALA A 521 -1.81 4.41 0.39
C ALA A 521 -0.51 3.71 -0.02
N ARG A 522 -0.21 3.64 -1.32
CA ARG A 522 1.06 3.12 -1.84
C ARG A 522 2.25 3.96 -1.39
N GLN A 523 2.16 5.28 -1.56
CA GLN A 523 3.21 6.22 -1.13
C GLN A 523 3.44 6.12 0.39
N LEU A 524 2.37 6.07 1.19
CA LEU A 524 2.46 5.89 2.64
C LEU A 524 3.09 4.54 3.01
N SER A 525 2.71 3.45 2.35
CA SER A 525 3.31 2.12 2.56
C SER A 525 4.83 2.12 2.24
N GLN A 526 5.25 2.81 1.18
CA GLN A 526 6.68 2.99 0.87
C GLN A 526 7.40 3.81 1.95
N LEU A 527 6.83 4.94 2.36
CA LEU A 527 7.44 5.78 3.41
C LEU A 527 7.49 5.04 4.75
N GLN A 528 6.45 4.26 5.08
CA GLN A 528 6.45 3.37 6.23
C GLN A 528 7.61 2.38 6.15
N ASN A 529 7.89 1.77 5.00
CA ASN A 529 9.06 0.90 4.84
C ASN A 529 10.39 1.64 5.04
N VAL A 530 10.51 2.87 4.52
CA VAL A 530 11.72 3.70 4.71
C VAL A 530 11.91 4.08 6.18
N VAL A 531 10.83 4.45 6.89
CA VAL A 531 10.89 4.85 8.30
C VAL A 531 11.09 3.64 9.22
N THR A 532 10.44 2.51 8.94
CA THR A 532 10.56 1.27 9.73
C THR A 532 11.81 0.45 9.43
N ALA A 533 12.60 0.85 8.43
CA ALA A 533 13.97 0.37 8.25
C ALA A 533 14.88 0.79 9.42
N ASP A 534 14.51 1.83 10.18
CA ASP A 534 15.10 2.10 11.49
C ASP A 534 14.73 0.95 12.45
N PRO A 535 15.73 0.25 13.04
CA PRO A 535 15.45 -0.90 13.90
C PRO A 535 14.55 -0.59 15.10
N GLU A 536 14.65 0.60 15.71
CA GLU A 536 13.87 0.95 16.90
C GLU A 536 12.39 1.17 16.54
N ILE A 537 12.14 1.98 15.50
CA ILE A 537 10.78 2.26 15.02
C ILE A 537 10.16 0.97 14.45
N GLY A 538 10.94 0.20 13.69
CA GLY A 538 10.51 -1.05 13.11
C GLY A 538 10.03 -2.07 14.14
N VAL A 539 10.74 -2.22 15.28
CA VAL A 539 10.29 -3.11 16.37
C VAL A 539 8.95 -2.67 16.93
N LYS A 540 8.79 -1.37 17.23
CA LYS A 540 7.54 -0.83 17.81
C LYS A 540 6.33 -1.00 16.88
N VAL A 541 6.49 -0.73 15.58
CA VAL A 541 5.42 -0.95 14.59
C VAL A 541 5.04 -2.43 14.50
N ARG A 542 6.01 -3.35 14.62
CA ARG A 542 5.74 -4.79 14.63
C ARG A 542 5.00 -5.24 15.89
N ASP A 543 5.42 -4.76 17.06
CA ASP A 543 4.78 -5.04 18.35
C ASP A 543 3.33 -4.53 18.37
N ARG A 544 3.09 -3.34 17.82
CA ARG A 544 1.76 -2.76 17.61
C ARG A 544 0.85 -3.73 16.84
N ALA A 545 1.27 -4.18 15.66
CA ALA A 545 0.50 -5.12 14.84
C ALA A 545 0.32 -6.49 15.51
N GLU A 546 1.27 -6.94 16.34
CA GLU A 546 1.14 -8.16 17.12
C GLU A 546 0.09 -8.05 18.23
N LEU A 547 0.05 -6.92 18.93
CA LEU A 547 -0.97 -6.64 19.93
C LEU A 547 -2.37 -6.55 19.29
N GLU A 548 -2.50 -5.94 18.12
CA GLU A 548 -3.76 -5.91 17.36
C GLU A 548 -4.25 -7.34 17.03
N ARG A 549 -3.36 -8.22 16.57
CA ARG A 549 -3.67 -9.64 16.32
C ARG A 549 -4.10 -10.37 17.59
N GLU A 550 -3.36 -10.18 18.69
CA GLU A 550 -3.66 -10.77 19.99
C GLU A 550 -5.04 -10.33 20.47
N ILE A 551 -5.35 -9.03 20.38
CA ILE A 551 -6.65 -8.48 20.78
C ILE A 551 -7.78 -9.08 19.95
N THR A 552 -7.62 -9.16 18.63
CA THR A 552 -8.66 -9.73 17.76
C THR A 552 -8.87 -11.21 18.05
N ARG A 553 -7.79 -12.00 18.21
CA ARG A 553 -7.89 -13.40 18.62
C ARG A 553 -8.63 -13.55 19.95
N LEU A 554 -8.28 -12.75 20.96
CA LEU A 554 -8.94 -12.79 22.27
C LEU A 554 -10.43 -12.43 22.18
N ARG A 555 -10.81 -11.46 21.34
CA ARG A 555 -12.24 -11.15 21.07
C ARG A 555 -12.98 -12.35 20.48
N TYR A 556 -12.32 -13.07 19.58
CA TYR A 556 -12.85 -14.32 19.01
C TYR A 556 -13.00 -15.42 20.04
N ASP A 557 -11.96 -15.67 20.83
CA ASP A 557 -11.97 -16.71 21.87
C ASP A 557 -13.05 -16.42 22.92
N ILE A 558 -13.30 -15.14 23.25
CA ILE A 558 -14.38 -14.72 24.15
C ILE A 558 -15.76 -15.01 23.54
N ALA A 559 -15.95 -14.66 22.26
CA ALA A 559 -17.23 -14.83 21.57
C ALA A 559 -17.58 -16.30 21.28
N ALA A 560 -16.57 -17.10 20.95
CA ALA A 560 -16.70 -18.52 20.61
C ALA A 560 -16.54 -19.47 21.81
N ASN A 561 -16.41 -18.93 23.02
CA ASN A 561 -16.07 -19.70 24.22
C ASN A 561 -17.09 -20.82 24.50
N ASP A 562 -16.60 -22.06 24.57
CA ASP A 562 -17.37 -23.26 24.88
C ASP A 562 -17.36 -23.62 26.38
N GLY A 563 -16.72 -22.80 27.22
CA GLY A 563 -16.58 -22.96 28.66
C GLY A 563 -15.24 -23.54 29.11
N THR A 564 -14.32 -23.84 28.19
CA THR A 564 -12.99 -24.40 28.50
C THR A 564 -12.03 -23.41 29.18
N VAL A 565 -12.15 -22.11 28.89
CA VAL A 565 -11.37 -21.04 29.55
C VAL A 565 -12.33 -20.04 30.19
N PRO A 566 -12.13 -19.61 31.44
CA PRO A 566 -13.00 -18.59 32.05
C PRO A 566 -13.00 -17.29 31.23
N ILE A 567 -14.18 -16.79 30.84
CA ILE A 567 -14.32 -15.52 30.08
C ILE A 567 -13.59 -14.37 30.77
N ALA A 568 -13.64 -14.32 32.11
CA ALA A 568 -12.95 -13.29 32.91
C ALA A 568 -11.42 -13.29 32.71
N GLU A 569 -10.81 -14.44 32.45
CA GLU A 569 -9.38 -14.55 32.17
C GLU A 569 -9.05 -14.01 30.77
N LEU A 570 -9.82 -14.39 29.76
CA LEU A 570 -9.66 -13.89 28.39
C LEU A 570 -9.87 -12.37 28.31
N GLU A 571 -10.86 -11.85 29.03
CA GLU A 571 -11.13 -10.41 29.18
C GLU A 571 -9.95 -9.67 29.80
N ARG A 572 -9.34 -10.22 30.87
CA ARG A 572 -8.16 -9.66 31.51
C ARG A 572 -6.97 -9.60 30.55
N GLN A 573 -6.74 -10.67 29.77
CA GLN A 573 -5.68 -10.71 28.76
C GLN A 573 -5.93 -9.66 27.66
N ARG A 574 -7.18 -9.51 27.21
CA ARG A 574 -7.54 -8.52 26.19
C ARG A 574 -7.26 -7.10 26.68
N GLN A 575 -7.70 -6.77 27.88
CA GLN A 575 -7.46 -5.44 28.48
C GLN A 575 -5.95 -5.16 28.65
N ALA A 576 -5.16 -6.17 29.04
CA ALA A 576 -3.70 -6.02 29.15
C ALA A 576 -3.02 -5.84 27.78
N ALA A 577 -3.51 -6.49 26.72
CA ALA A 577 -3.05 -6.26 25.36
C ALA A 577 -3.46 -4.85 24.84
N GLU A 578 -4.70 -4.43 25.09
CA GLU A 578 -5.20 -3.09 24.73
C GLU A 578 -4.39 -1.96 25.42
N ALA A 579 -4.06 -2.13 26.70
CA ALA A 579 -3.23 -1.16 27.43
C ALA A 579 -1.79 -1.06 26.88
N ARG A 580 -1.20 -2.19 26.48
CA ARG A 580 0.14 -2.21 25.85
C ARG A 580 0.11 -1.58 24.46
N LEU A 581 -0.95 -1.82 23.68
CA LEU A 581 -1.12 -1.22 22.36
C LEU A 581 -1.15 0.31 22.47
N LEU A 582 -1.92 0.83 23.45
CA LEU A 582 -1.99 2.26 23.73
C LEU A 582 -0.62 2.87 24.08
N ALA A 583 0.21 2.15 24.85
CA ALA A 583 1.54 2.63 25.21
C ALA A 583 2.47 2.71 23.99
N ILE A 584 2.46 1.69 23.12
CA ILE A 584 3.27 1.68 21.90
C ILE A 584 2.80 2.75 20.92
N ASP A 585 1.49 2.94 20.76
CA ASP A 585 0.94 4.01 19.93
C ASP A 585 1.36 5.40 20.45
N ALA A 586 1.43 5.60 21.77
CA ALA A 586 1.93 6.84 22.36
C ALA A 586 3.42 7.08 22.09
N GLU A 587 4.25 6.03 22.12
CA GLU A 587 5.67 6.14 21.77
C GLU A 587 5.88 6.43 20.28
N LEU A 588 5.22 5.67 19.40
CA LEU A 588 5.29 5.87 17.95
C LEU A 588 4.81 7.27 17.55
N SER A 589 3.69 7.70 18.12
CA SER A 589 3.18 9.07 17.95
C SER A 589 4.01 10.13 18.67
N SER A 590 5.14 9.79 19.30
CA SER A 590 6.12 10.76 19.83
C SER A 590 7.33 10.95 18.92
N ASP A 591 7.61 9.98 18.04
CA ASP A 591 8.75 10.00 17.12
C ASP A 591 8.54 10.97 15.95
N ARG A 592 9.56 11.76 15.60
CA ARG A 592 9.45 12.80 14.58
C ARG A 592 9.28 12.26 13.16
N ARG A 593 9.98 11.17 12.80
CA ARG A 593 9.87 10.55 11.46
C ARG A 593 8.63 9.68 11.35
N PHE A 594 8.22 9.00 12.41
CA PHE A 594 6.99 8.21 12.37
C PHE A 594 5.74 9.10 12.31
N ARG A 595 5.73 10.24 12.99
CA ARG A 595 4.60 11.19 12.95
C ARG A 595 4.23 11.67 11.55
N THR A 596 5.18 11.80 10.63
CA THR A 596 4.91 12.29 9.26
C THR A 596 4.20 11.27 8.38
N ILE A 597 4.27 10.00 8.75
CA ILE A 597 3.65 8.86 8.06
C ILE A 597 2.50 8.23 8.87
N ASP A 598 2.23 8.76 10.07
CA ASP A 598 1.08 8.40 10.90
C ASP A 598 -0.18 8.94 10.23
N ASP A 599 -1.06 8.02 9.82
CA ASP A 599 -2.33 8.28 9.16
C ASP A 599 -3.51 8.28 10.15
N THR A 600 -3.23 8.25 11.46
CA THR A 600 -4.30 8.30 12.47
C THR A 600 -5.19 9.54 12.26
N PRO A 601 -6.53 9.36 12.17
CA PRO A 601 -7.44 10.47 11.97
C PRO A 601 -7.32 11.54 13.03
N ALA A 602 -7.32 12.80 12.60
CA ALA A 602 -7.39 13.97 13.46
C ALA A 602 -8.81 14.16 14.01
N THR A 603 -8.91 14.74 15.20
CA THR A 603 -10.17 15.22 15.78
C THR A 603 -10.45 16.66 15.40
N LEU A 604 -11.72 17.09 15.38
CA LEU A 604 -12.06 18.50 15.16
C LEU A 604 -11.51 19.41 16.26
N ALA A 605 -11.38 18.90 17.48
CA ALA A 605 -10.81 19.63 18.60
C ALA A 605 -9.33 19.98 18.34
N GLU A 606 -8.55 19.01 17.83
CA GLU A 606 -7.15 19.25 17.45
C GLU A 606 -7.05 20.26 16.30
N ILE A 607 -7.89 20.13 15.26
CA ILE A 607 -7.91 21.08 14.14
C ILE A 607 -8.22 22.50 14.63
N ARG A 608 -9.25 22.67 15.46
CA ARG A 608 -9.59 23.99 16.05
C ARG A 608 -8.45 24.55 16.89
N ALA A 609 -7.79 23.71 17.69
CA ALA A 609 -6.65 24.13 18.51
C ALA A 609 -5.42 24.53 17.68
N ALA A 610 -5.23 23.91 16.51
CA ALA A 610 -4.12 24.18 15.60
C ALA A 610 -4.32 25.42 14.71
N LEU A 611 -5.57 25.85 14.50
CA LEU A 611 -5.89 27.06 13.72
C LEU A 611 -5.59 28.33 14.53
N LYS A 612 -4.84 29.26 13.92
CA LYS A 612 -4.62 30.60 14.49
C LYS A 612 -5.87 31.48 14.27
N PRO A 613 -6.03 32.57 15.04
CA PRO A 613 -7.13 33.51 14.82
C PRO A 613 -7.16 34.05 13.38
N GLY A 614 -8.31 33.87 12.70
CA GLY A 614 -8.49 34.26 11.31
C GLY A 614 -8.02 33.24 10.28
N GLU A 615 -7.66 32.02 10.68
CA GLU A 615 -7.45 30.89 9.77
C GLU A 615 -8.73 30.07 9.60
N ALA A 616 -8.90 29.50 8.41
CA ALA A 616 -9.92 28.51 8.09
C ALA A 616 -9.27 27.19 7.64
N PHE A 617 -9.93 26.08 7.95
CA PHE A 617 -9.61 24.76 7.40
C PHE A 617 -10.74 24.28 6.51
N LEU A 618 -10.44 23.82 5.30
CA LEU A 618 -11.40 23.24 4.36
C LEU A 618 -10.90 21.86 3.94
N LYS A 619 -11.71 20.83 4.17
CA LYS A 619 -11.51 19.50 3.60
C LYS A 619 -12.57 19.21 2.56
N VAL A 620 -12.14 18.71 1.42
CA VAL A 620 -13.01 18.09 0.42
C VAL A 620 -12.71 16.59 0.41
N THR A 621 -13.71 15.78 0.14
CA THR A 621 -13.52 14.33 -0.06
C THR A 621 -14.45 13.88 -1.16
N GLU A 622 -13.87 13.29 -2.20
CA GLU A 622 -14.62 12.66 -3.28
C GLU A 622 -14.85 11.19 -2.95
N LEU A 623 -16.09 10.73 -3.08
CA LEU A 623 -16.47 9.33 -2.92
C LEU A 623 -17.00 8.78 -4.25
N ASN A 624 -17.45 7.54 -4.26
CA ASN A 624 -17.84 6.88 -5.51
C ASN A 624 -19.06 7.54 -6.22
N ARG A 625 -19.98 8.13 -5.46
CA ARG A 625 -21.21 8.73 -6.03
C ARG A 625 -21.29 10.25 -5.88
N ARG A 626 -20.56 10.83 -4.92
CA ARG A 626 -20.72 12.22 -4.52
C ARG A 626 -19.47 12.73 -3.82
N ALA A 627 -19.25 14.04 -3.88
CA ALA A 627 -18.23 14.71 -3.08
C ALA A 627 -18.85 15.42 -1.87
N TYR A 628 -18.08 15.56 -0.80
CA TYR A 628 -18.46 16.19 0.46
C TYR A 628 -17.44 17.24 0.89
N GLY A 629 -17.91 18.30 1.53
CA GLY A 629 -17.10 19.37 2.10
C GLY A 629 -17.29 19.49 3.60
N LEU A 630 -16.18 19.76 4.31
CA LEU A 630 -16.15 20.18 5.70
C LEU A 630 -15.31 21.44 5.84
N ALA A 631 -15.84 22.47 6.50
CA ALA A 631 -15.09 23.69 6.79
C ALA A 631 -15.12 24.02 8.28
N VAL A 632 -13.98 24.45 8.82
CA VAL A 632 -13.82 24.91 10.21
C VAL A 632 -13.31 26.35 10.18
N VAL A 633 -14.06 27.28 10.79
CA VAL A 633 -13.72 28.70 10.88
C VAL A 633 -14.00 29.18 12.31
N GLY A 634 -12.95 29.37 13.10
CA GLY A 634 -13.08 29.57 14.55
C GLY A 634 -13.86 28.41 15.19
N ASP A 635 -14.94 28.72 15.91
CA ASP A 635 -15.81 27.72 16.54
C ASP A 635 -16.89 27.16 15.60
N GLN A 636 -17.03 27.71 14.40
CA GLN A 636 -18.05 27.28 13.44
C GLN A 636 -17.55 26.09 12.62
N THR A 637 -18.41 25.08 12.45
CA THR A 637 -18.16 23.94 11.57
C THR A 637 -19.33 23.78 10.60
N PHE A 638 -18.99 23.62 9.33
CA PHE A 638 -19.93 23.40 8.23
C PHE A 638 -19.65 22.03 7.64
N ILE A 639 -20.70 21.23 7.46
CA ILE A 639 -20.66 19.95 6.73
C ILE A 639 -21.73 19.98 5.66
N TYR A 640 -21.39 19.50 4.46
CA TYR A 640 -22.32 19.55 3.34
C TYR A 640 -21.87 18.60 2.23
N PRO A 641 -22.82 18.03 1.48
CA PRO A 641 -22.48 17.45 0.20
C PRO A 641 -22.30 18.54 -0.87
N LEU A 642 -21.48 18.27 -1.88
CA LEU A 642 -21.42 19.12 -3.06
C LEU A 642 -22.71 18.93 -3.88
N ALA A 643 -23.19 20.04 -4.46
CA ALA A 643 -24.52 20.12 -5.07
C ALA A 643 -24.62 19.42 -6.45
N LEU A 644 -23.48 19.23 -7.13
CA LEU A 644 -23.40 18.63 -8.46
C LEU A 644 -22.91 17.18 -8.40
N SER A 645 -23.12 16.45 -9.49
CA SER A 645 -22.50 15.13 -9.67
C SER A 645 -20.99 15.28 -9.88
N ILE A 646 -20.21 14.23 -9.55
CA ILE A 646 -18.75 14.20 -9.76
C ILE A 646 -18.41 14.51 -11.22
N ALA A 647 -19.08 13.86 -12.17
CA ALA A 647 -18.86 14.10 -13.59
C ALA A 647 -19.13 15.55 -14.05
N ASP A 648 -20.09 16.25 -13.42
CA ASP A 648 -20.34 17.66 -13.72
C ASP A 648 -19.34 18.59 -13.01
N ILE A 649 -18.90 18.22 -11.80
CA ILE A 649 -17.81 18.87 -11.06
C ILE A 649 -16.52 18.80 -11.89
N ASP A 650 -16.16 17.62 -12.39
CA ASP A 650 -14.99 17.39 -13.23
C ASP A 650 -15.06 18.14 -14.55
N ARG A 651 -16.23 18.16 -15.19
CA ARG A 651 -16.41 18.94 -16.44
C ARG A 651 -16.19 20.42 -16.19
N LEU A 652 -16.71 20.97 -15.09
CA LEU A 652 -16.52 22.36 -14.70
C LEU A 652 -15.04 22.65 -14.38
N ALA A 653 -14.41 21.78 -13.60
CA ALA A 653 -12.99 21.86 -13.27
C ALA A 653 -12.11 21.81 -14.53
N SER A 654 -12.33 20.84 -15.40
CA SER A 654 -11.61 20.68 -16.67
C SER A 654 -11.75 21.91 -17.55
N THR A 655 -12.94 22.53 -17.59
CA THR A 655 -13.16 23.80 -18.31
C THR A 655 -12.28 24.93 -17.75
N VAL A 656 -12.18 25.03 -16.43
CA VAL A 656 -11.31 26.01 -15.77
C VAL A 656 -9.85 25.70 -16.04
N ARG A 657 -9.40 24.45 -15.83
CA ARG A 657 -8.02 24.01 -16.05
C ARG A 657 -7.56 24.23 -17.49
N ALA A 658 -8.36 23.83 -18.47
CA ALA A 658 -8.07 24.02 -19.90
C ALA A 658 -8.01 25.50 -20.30
N SER A 659 -8.63 26.40 -19.51
CA SER A 659 -8.52 27.85 -19.73
C SER A 659 -7.26 28.47 -19.13
N ILE A 660 -6.43 27.69 -18.42
CA ILE A 660 -5.16 28.13 -17.85
C ILE A 660 -4.02 27.88 -18.84
N ASP A 661 -3.85 26.65 -19.32
CA ASP A 661 -2.72 26.23 -20.15
C ASP A 661 -3.12 25.56 -21.48
N GLY A 662 -4.41 25.31 -21.73
CA GLY A 662 -4.90 24.24 -22.60
C GLY A 662 -4.55 24.26 -24.10
N ARG A 663 -3.78 25.23 -24.61
CA ARG A 663 -3.19 25.22 -25.96
C ARG A 663 -1.75 25.76 -26.00
N LEU A 664 -1.04 25.75 -24.87
CA LEU A 664 0.33 26.27 -24.81
C LEU A 664 1.34 25.41 -25.56
N SER A 665 1.09 24.10 -25.67
CA SER A 665 1.84 23.20 -26.56
C SER A 665 1.73 23.60 -28.04
N GLU A 666 0.68 24.34 -28.40
CA GLU A 666 0.48 24.94 -29.72
C GLU A 666 0.90 26.43 -29.77
N GLY A 667 1.52 26.94 -28.70
CA GLY A 667 1.96 28.33 -28.55
C GLY A 667 0.84 29.34 -28.34
N VAL A 668 -0.37 28.91 -27.95
CA VAL A 668 -1.54 29.79 -27.82
C VAL A 668 -2.08 29.81 -26.40
N LEU A 669 -2.03 30.98 -25.75
CA LEU A 669 -2.75 31.23 -24.51
C LEU A 669 -4.22 31.54 -24.82
N VAL A 670 -5.14 30.91 -24.09
CA VAL A 670 -6.59 31.11 -24.23
C VAL A 670 -7.14 31.99 -23.11
N PRO A 671 -8.26 32.72 -23.28
CA PRO A 671 -8.82 33.53 -22.19
C PRO A 671 -9.31 32.67 -21.02
N TYR A 672 -8.85 33.00 -19.81
CA TYR A 672 -9.29 32.36 -18.57
C TYR A 672 -10.79 32.46 -18.31
N LYS A 673 -11.38 31.34 -17.87
CA LYS A 673 -12.82 31.14 -17.60
C LYS A 673 -13.20 31.54 -16.18
N ALA A 674 -13.18 32.84 -15.92
CA ALA A 674 -13.36 33.42 -14.58
C ALA A 674 -14.77 33.18 -13.96
N GLU A 675 -15.83 33.09 -14.78
CA GLU A 675 -17.18 32.85 -14.26
C GLU A 675 -17.37 31.39 -13.82
N GLU A 676 -16.84 30.45 -14.61
CA GLU A 676 -16.77 29.04 -14.27
C GLU A 676 -15.89 28.79 -13.03
N ALA A 677 -14.78 29.51 -12.90
CA ALA A 677 -13.94 29.49 -11.71
C ALA A 677 -14.67 29.99 -10.45
N TYR A 678 -15.50 31.03 -10.59
CA TYR A 678 -16.38 31.49 -9.50
C TYR A 678 -17.46 30.46 -9.15
N ALA A 679 -18.06 29.81 -10.16
CA ALA A 679 -19.02 28.74 -9.92
C ALA A 679 -18.39 27.56 -9.17
N LEU A 680 -17.16 27.17 -9.55
CA LEU A 680 -16.39 26.12 -8.87
C LEU A 680 -16.06 26.52 -7.42
N PHE A 681 -15.62 27.75 -7.18
CA PHE A 681 -15.40 28.29 -5.83
C PHE A 681 -16.64 28.16 -4.93
N ARG A 682 -17.79 28.60 -5.44
CA ARG A 682 -19.08 28.55 -4.72
C ARG A 682 -19.52 27.12 -4.44
N LEU A 683 -19.28 26.20 -5.37
CA LEU A 683 -19.62 24.80 -5.24
C LEU A 683 -18.79 24.11 -4.15
N ILE A 684 -17.48 24.32 -4.15
CA ILE A 684 -16.56 23.68 -3.21
C ILE A 684 -16.70 24.25 -1.80
N THR A 685 -16.82 25.58 -1.66
CA THR A 685 -16.97 26.22 -0.33
C THR A 685 -18.39 26.16 0.23
N GLY A 686 -19.39 25.87 -0.62
CA GLY A 686 -20.78 25.64 -0.23
C GLY A 686 -21.34 26.68 0.76
N PRO A 687 -21.96 26.26 1.89
CA PRO A 687 -22.47 27.18 2.91
C PRO A 687 -21.38 27.93 3.68
N ALA A 688 -20.12 27.49 3.63
CA ALA A 688 -19.01 28.10 4.36
C ALA A 688 -18.39 29.31 3.62
N THR A 689 -18.80 29.63 2.39
CA THR A 689 -18.13 30.65 1.55
C THR A 689 -17.89 31.97 2.28
N GLN A 690 -18.90 32.51 2.98
CA GLN A 690 -18.77 33.83 3.62
C GLN A 690 -17.82 33.78 4.82
N ALA A 691 -17.84 32.69 5.59
CA ALA A 691 -16.92 32.50 6.71
C ALA A 691 -15.46 32.36 6.23
N ILE A 692 -15.24 31.61 5.14
CA ILE A 692 -13.93 31.47 4.50
C ILE A 692 -13.44 32.83 3.97
N LEU A 693 -14.27 33.60 3.27
CA LEU A 693 -13.88 34.92 2.74
C LEU A 693 -13.60 35.96 3.83
N ALA A 694 -14.13 35.77 5.04
CA ALA A 694 -13.85 36.62 6.20
C ALA A 694 -12.52 36.26 6.90
N SER A 695 -11.90 35.14 6.54
CA SER A 695 -10.62 34.69 7.08
C SER A 695 -9.45 35.46 6.44
N ARG A 696 -8.24 35.24 6.93
CA ARG A 696 -6.97 35.76 6.38
C ARG A 696 -6.13 34.69 5.71
N ALA A 697 -6.28 33.44 6.17
CA ALA A 697 -5.61 32.28 5.61
C ALA A 697 -6.57 31.10 5.48
N LEU A 698 -6.30 30.24 4.52
CA LEU A 698 -7.05 29.02 4.26
C LEU A 698 -6.10 27.84 4.11
N VAL A 699 -6.25 26.85 4.97
CA VAL A 699 -5.63 25.53 4.84
C VAL A 699 -6.62 24.62 4.13
N ILE A 700 -6.21 24.00 3.02
CA ILE A 700 -7.06 23.13 2.20
C ILE A 700 -6.48 21.72 2.23
N ASP A 701 -7.32 20.75 2.55
CA ASP A 701 -7.12 19.32 2.30
C ASP A 701 -7.96 18.98 1.07
N PRO A 702 -7.35 19.03 -0.14
CA PRO A 702 -8.08 18.98 -1.40
C PRO A 702 -8.56 17.56 -1.69
N ALA A 703 -9.54 17.45 -2.58
CA ALA A 703 -9.89 16.21 -3.25
C ALA A 703 -10.45 16.51 -4.65
N GLY A 704 -10.35 15.56 -5.58
CA GLY A 704 -10.93 15.64 -6.92
C GLY A 704 -10.41 16.85 -7.70
N PRO A 705 -11.27 17.77 -8.19
CA PRO A 705 -10.84 18.96 -8.95
C PRO A 705 -9.70 19.78 -8.37
N LEU A 706 -9.64 19.88 -7.03
CA LEU A 706 -8.64 20.69 -6.34
C LEU A 706 -7.25 20.05 -6.33
N GLU A 707 -7.14 18.76 -6.65
CA GLU A 707 -5.86 18.09 -6.87
C GLU A 707 -5.24 18.47 -8.21
N ARG A 708 -6.03 18.97 -9.17
CA ARG A 708 -5.56 19.38 -10.50
C ARG A 708 -5.55 20.89 -10.71
N ILE A 709 -6.22 21.64 -9.85
CA ILE A 709 -6.38 23.09 -9.96
C ILE A 709 -6.00 23.75 -8.65
N PRO A 710 -4.95 24.59 -8.62
CA PRO A 710 -4.58 25.32 -7.42
C PRO A 710 -5.72 26.23 -6.98
N ALA A 711 -6.17 26.09 -5.72
CA ALA A 711 -7.31 26.84 -5.21
C ALA A 711 -7.12 28.37 -5.31
N GLY A 712 -5.88 28.85 -5.35
CA GLY A 712 -5.54 30.27 -5.54
C GLY A 712 -6.10 30.88 -6.83
N VAL A 713 -6.29 30.07 -7.89
CA VAL A 713 -6.83 30.55 -9.17
C VAL A 713 -8.35 30.74 -9.15
N LEU A 714 -9.04 30.22 -8.14
CA LEU A 714 -10.50 30.35 -8.04
C LEU A 714 -10.91 31.80 -7.86
N VAL A 715 -12.06 32.17 -8.42
CA VAL A 715 -12.56 33.55 -8.40
C VAL A 715 -13.58 33.73 -7.27
N THR A 716 -13.45 34.82 -6.51
CA THR A 716 -14.26 35.07 -5.30
C THR A 716 -15.46 35.97 -5.52
N ASP A 717 -15.49 36.74 -6.62
CA ASP A 717 -16.64 37.55 -7.04
C ASP A 717 -16.69 37.76 -8.56
N LEU A 718 -17.85 38.18 -9.06
CA LEU A 718 -18.09 38.46 -10.48
C LEU A 718 -17.96 39.95 -10.84
N ALA A 719 -17.53 40.82 -9.93
CA ALA A 719 -17.48 42.26 -10.19
C ALA A 719 -16.36 42.59 -11.17
N GLY A 720 -15.17 42.00 -10.94
CA GLY A 720 -13.98 42.19 -11.78
C GLY A 720 -14.02 41.48 -13.13
N THR A 721 -14.97 40.55 -13.35
CA THR A 721 -15.02 39.75 -14.59
C THR A 721 -15.75 40.46 -15.74
N LYS A 722 -16.65 41.41 -15.44
CA LYS A 722 -17.60 42.01 -16.39
C LYS A 722 -17.05 43.17 -17.22
N ASN A 723 -16.06 43.90 -16.71
CA ASN A 723 -15.55 45.13 -17.32
C ASN A 723 -14.03 45.09 -17.46
N ARG A 724 -13.52 44.15 -18.27
CA ARG A 724 -12.07 43.97 -18.48
C ARG A 724 -11.58 44.81 -19.67
N PRO A 725 -10.44 45.53 -19.55
CA PRO A 725 -9.88 46.32 -20.66
C PRO A 725 -9.53 45.50 -21.90
N SER A 726 -9.17 44.22 -21.71
CA SER A 726 -8.98 43.25 -22.78
C SER A 726 -9.41 41.85 -22.32
N THR A 727 -9.53 40.90 -23.26
CA THR A 727 -9.87 39.52 -22.94
C THR A 727 -8.80 38.79 -22.12
N PHE A 728 -7.57 39.31 -22.09
CA PHE A 728 -6.42 38.75 -21.38
C PHE A 728 -5.99 39.58 -20.16
N ASP A 729 -6.70 40.67 -19.85
CA ASP A 729 -6.43 41.47 -18.66
C ASP A 729 -7.35 41.03 -17.51
N PHE A 730 -6.77 40.34 -16.54
CA PHE A 730 -7.43 39.86 -15.33
C PHE A 730 -6.99 40.63 -14.08
N SER A 731 -6.29 41.76 -14.22
CA SER A 731 -5.78 42.53 -13.08
C SER A 731 -6.87 43.05 -12.14
N GLY A 732 -8.10 43.22 -12.65
CA GLY A 732 -9.28 43.58 -11.88
C GLY A 732 -10.05 42.39 -11.27
N VAL A 733 -9.73 41.15 -11.64
CA VAL A 733 -10.40 39.94 -11.13
C VAL A 733 -9.94 39.64 -9.70
N GLN A 734 -10.89 39.28 -8.84
CA GLN A 734 -10.62 38.96 -7.44
C GLN A 734 -10.43 37.46 -7.26
N PHE A 735 -9.19 37.00 -7.43
CA PHE A 735 -8.82 35.61 -7.19
C PHE A 735 -8.72 35.31 -5.68
N LEU A 736 -8.84 34.04 -5.31
CA LEU A 736 -8.71 33.60 -3.92
C LEU A 736 -7.33 33.94 -3.36
N ALA A 737 -6.28 33.80 -4.19
CA ALA A 737 -4.91 34.22 -3.86
C ALA A 737 -4.80 35.73 -3.56
N ASN A 738 -5.66 36.58 -4.13
CA ASN A 738 -5.69 38.00 -3.77
C ASN A 738 -6.23 38.25 -2.36
N ARG A 739 -7.04 37.34 -1.81
CA ARG A 739 -7.78 37.56 -0.56
C ARG A 739 -7.15 36.87 0.63
N LEU A 740 -6.68 35.63 0.44
CA LEU A 740 -6.22 34.75 1.51
C LEU A 740 -4.82 34.22 1.20
N THR A 741 -4.00 34.00 2.23
CA THR A 741 -2.84 33.12 2.10
C THR A 741 -3.34 31.68 2.06
N ILE A 742 -2.86 30.87 1.14
CA ILE A 742 -3.36 29.52 0.91
C ILE A 742 -2.23 28.53 1.16
N SER A 743 -2.53 27.46 1.90
CA SER A 743 -1.67 26.28 2.01
C SER A 743 -2.47 25.01 1.82
N THR A 744 -1.83 24.03 1.21
CA THR A 744 -2.36 22.69 1.04
C THR A 744 -1.85 21.79 2.17
N ALA A 745 -2.72 20.94 2.70
CA ALA A 745 -2.36 19.84 3.57
C ALA A 745 -2.61 18.53 2.81
N VAL A 746 -1.74 17.55 2.96
CA VAL A 746 -1.88 16.22 2.30
C VAL A 746 -2.79 15.26 3.09
N SER A 747 -3.24 15.71 4.26
CA SER A 747 -4.24 15.12 5.16
C SER A 747 -4.44 16.05 6.37
N PRO A 748 -5.50 15.89 7.18
CA PRO A 748 -5.67 16.69 8.38
C PRO A 748 -4.57 16.43 9.42
N ARG A 749 -4.10 15.18 9.51
CA ARG A 749 -2.99 14.79 10.37
C ARG A 749 -1.68 15.46 9.96
N SER A 750 -1.40 15.54 8.64
CA SER A 750 -0.22 16.24 8.13
C SER A 750 -0.21 17.73 8.48
N PHE A 751 -1.38 18.39 8.47
CA PHE A 751 -1.53 19.77 8.92
C PHE A 751 -1.17 19.92 10.41
N LEU A 752 -1.69 19.05 11.28
CA LEU A 752 -1.37 19.07 12.71
C LEU A 752 0.13 18.86 12.95
N VAL A 753 0.75 17.90 12.25
CA VAL A 753 2.19 17.63 12.34
C VAL A 753 2.99 18.85 11.88
N ALA A 754 2.72 19.40 10.70
CA ALA A 754 3.41 20.57 10.17
C ALA A 754 3.28 21.78 11.11
N ARG A 755 2.08 22.00 11.69
CA ARG A 755 1.84 23.08 12.66
C ARG A 755 2.66 22.89 13.93
N ALA A 756 2.74 21.67 14.47
CA ALA A 756 3.44 21.35 15.70
C ALA A 756 4.97 21.37 15.57
N LEU A 757 5.53 21.22 14.36
CA LEU A 757 6.97 21.26 14.15
C LEU A 757 7.55 22.65 14.54
N PRO A 758 8.62 22.69 15.34
CA PRO A 758 9.30 23.96 15.61
C PRO A 758 9.95 24.50 14.34
N PRO A 759 10.23 25.81 14.27
CA PRO A 759 11.13 26.37 13.27
C PRO A 759 12.46 25.62 13.25
N SER A 760 13.11 25.62 12.11
CA SER A 760 14.44 25.05 11.93
C SER A 760 15.45 25.57 12.96
N SER A 761 16.37 24.70 13.34
CA SER A 761 17.57 25.02 14.13
C SER A 761 18.84 25.11 13.28
N ALA A 762 18.72 24.92 11.97
CA ALA A 762 19.81 24.99 11.01
C ALA A 762 20.53 26.34 11.03
N SER A 763 21.83 26.30 10.76
CA SER A 763 22.68 27.49 10.85
C SER A 763 22.85 28.23 9.51
N GLN A 764 22.64 27.53 8.39
CA GLN A 764 22.80 28.06 7.05
C GLN A 764 21.43 28.43 6.45
N PRO A 765 21.33 29.59 5.78
CA PRO A 765 20.05 30.06 5.25
C PRO A 765 19.59 29.34 4.00
N PHE A 766 20.50 28.90 3.12
CA PHE A 766 20.14 28.49 1.76
C PHE A 766 21.15 27.53 1.12
N LEU A 767 20.65 26.53 0.39
CA LEU A 767 21.40 25.68 -0.55
C LEU A 767 20.58 25.49 -1.83
N GLY A 768 21.19 25.78 -2.98
CA GLY A 768 20.54 25.61 -4.29
C GLY A 768 21.07 24.43 -5.11
N PHE A 769 20.21 23.84 -5.93
CA PHE A 769 20.51 22.76 -6.87
C PHE A 769 19.98 23.11 -8.25
N ALA A 770 20.79 23.05 -9.30
CA ALA A 770 20.38 23.43 -10.67
C ALA A 770 21.29 22.88 -11.77
N GLU A 771 20.92 23.14 -13.02
CA GLU A 771 21.68 22.80 -14.24
C GLU A 771 22.07 21.32 -14.28
N HIS A 772 21.09 20.41 -14.38
CA HIS A 772 21.40 19.00 -14.59
C HIS A 772 22.19 18.80 -15.89
N THR A 773 23.05 17.78 -15.90
CA THR A 773 23.91 17.45 -17.05
C THR A 773 23.84 15.97 -17.39
N VAL A 774 23.77 15.67 -18.68
CA VAL A 774 23.74 14.31 -19.20
C VAL A 774 25.04 14.02 -19.95
N PRO A 775 25.86 13.04 -19.53
CA PRO A 775 27.13 12.72 -20.17
C PRO A 775 26.93 12.18 -21.59
N ALA A 776 27.98 12.35 -22.40
CA ALA A 776 28.04 11.84 -23.77
C ALA A 776 28.39 10.34 -23.75
N GLY A 777 27.34 9.50 -23.72
CA GLY A 777 27.46 8.05 -23.75
C GLY A 777 26.89 7.41 -22.48
N ALA A 778 25.70 6.84 -22.59
CA ALA A 778 25.13 5.96 -21.57
C ALA A 778 25.61 4.54 -21.88
N GLY A 779 26.23 3.85 -20.93
CA GLY A 779 26.50 2.42 -21.07
C GLY A 779 25.20 1.63 -21.25
N ASP A 780 25.29 0.43 -21.82
CA ASP A 780 24.16 -0.48 -22.10
C ASP A 780 23.65 -1.20 -20.83
N ARG A 781 23.54 -0.47 -19.71
CA ARG A 781 23.11 -1.01 -18.42
C ARG A 781 21.64 -0.69 -18.17
N THR A 782 20.97 -1.59 -17.48
CA THR A 782 19.59 -1.39 -16.99
C THR A 782 19.63 -0.88 -15.56
N VAL A 783 18.81 0.12 -15.24
CA VAL A 783 18.64 0.66 -13.90
C VAL A 783 17.27 0.31 -13.36
N ASN A 784 17.23 -0.06 -12.08
CA ASN A 784 15.98 -0.28 -11.38
C ASN A 784 15.42 1.06 -10.88
N VAL A 785 14.36 1.55 -11.50
CA VAL A 785 13.68 2.81 -11.13
C VAL A 785 12.49 2.55 -10.18
N GLY A 786 12.57 1.52 -9.33
CA GLY A 786 11.53 1.15 -8.34
C GLY A 786 10.53 0.07 -8.79
N PHE A 787 9.89 -0.60 -7.82
CA PHE A 787 8.83 -1.63 -8.01
C PHE A 787 9.03 -2.67 -9.12
N GLY A 788 10.25 -3.20 -9.27
CA GLY A 788 10.52 -4.21 -10.30
C GLY A 788 10.55 -3.66 -11.73
N CYS A 789 10.59 -2.32 -11.87
CA CYS A 789 10.81 -1.64 -13.12
C CYS A 789 12.31 -1.51 -13.38
N ALA A 790 12.76 -2.06 -14.50
CA ALA A 790 14.14 -1.97 -14.96
C ALA A 790 14.13 -1.27 -16.33
N VAL A 791 14.76 -0.10 -16.41
CA VAL A 791 14.77 0.75 -17.60
C VAL A 791 16.20 0.87 -18.14
N PRO A 792 16.42 0.74 -19.46
CA PRO A 792 17.74 0.98 -20.05
C PRO A 792 18.21 2.42 -19.79
N MET A 793 19.47 2.58 -19.38
CA MET A 793 20.05 3.92 -19.17
C MET A 793 19.98 4.83 -20.39
N ALA A 794 19.95 4.25 -21.60
CA ALA A 794 19.77 5.00 -22.83
C ALA A 794 18.43 5.75 -22.86
N GLU A 795 17.36 5.16 -22.32
CA GLU A 795 16.03 5.78 -22.25
C GLU A 795 16.00 6.89 -21.18
N LEU A 796 16.58 6.64 -20.00
CA LEU A 796 16.70 7.64 -18.94
C LEU A 796 17.48 8.87 -19.42
N THR A 797 18.62 8.65 -20.08
CA THR A 797 19.43 9.75 -20.63
C THR A 797 18.76 10.45 -21.82
N ALA A 798 17.93 9.76 -22.61
CA ALA A 798 17.16 10.40 -23.67
C ALA A 798 16.09 11.34 -23.10
N LEU A 799 15.35 10.90 -22.08
CA LEU A 799 14.36 11.74 -21.40
C LEU A 799 15.04 12.95 -20.73
N ALA A 800 16.09 12.71 -19.95
CA ALA A 800 16.82 13.80 -19.28
C ALA A 800 17.41 14.83 -20.27
N ARG A 801 17.74 14.43 -21.50
CA ARG A 801 18.15 15.36 -22.59
C ARG A 801 17.00 16.12 -23.22
N SER A 802 15.78 15.56 -23.22
CA SER A 802 14.60 16.28 -23.72
C SER A 802 14.12 17.38 -22.76
N LEU A 803 14.54 17.32 -21.50
CA LEU A 803 14.24 18.31 -20.49
C LEU A 803 15.36 19.36 -20.47
N GLU A 804 15.04 20.60 -20.88
CA GLU A 804 16.00 21.69 -20.90
C GLU A 804 16.44 22.05 -19.46
N PRO A 805 17.73 22.01 -19.11
CA PRO A 805 18.17 22.29 -17.74
C PRO A 805 17.72 23.65 -17.24
N ILE A 806 17.11 23.67 -16.04
CA ILE A 806 16.80 24.93 -15.37
C ILE A 806 18.12 25.61 -14.98
N GLN A 807 18.30 26.84 -15.43
CA GLN A 807 19.56 27.56 -15.33
C GLN A 807 19.89 27.95 -13.88
N ARG A 808 21.18 28.04 -13.56
CA ARG A 808 21.65 28.48 -12.22
C ARG A 808 21.21 29.90 -11.87
N LYS A 809 20.86 30.71 -12.86
CA LYS A 809 20.36 32.08 -12.71
C LYS A 809 19.20 32.15 -11.73
N GLU A 810 18.31 31.16 -11.71
CA GLU A 810 17.19 31.12 -10.75
C GLU A 810 17.68 31.05 -9.30
N ILE A 811 18.67 30.18 -9.03
CA ILE A 811 19.30 30.03 -7.72
C ILE A 811 20.04 31.32 -7.30
N GLU A 812 20.68 32.00 -8.25
CA GLU A 812 21.36 33.28 -8.02
C GLU A 812 20.35 34.40 -7.67
N ILE A 813 19.21 34.44 -8.35
CA ILE A 813 18.12 35.38 -8.03
C ILE A 813 17.54 35.10 -6.65
N ALA A 814 17.24 33.83 -6.36
CA ALA A 814 16.69 33.40 -5.07
C ALA A 814 17.62 33.78 -3.91
N SER A 815 18.88 33.35 -3.96
CA SER A 815 19.88 33.63 -2.93
C SER A 815 20.16 35.12 -2.76
N THR A 816 20.21 35.90 -3.85
CA THR A 816 20.38 37.36 -3.80
C THR A 816 19.18 38.04 -3.16
N ALA A 817 17.96 37.69 -3.56
CA ALA A 817 16.74 38.24 -2.99
C ALA A 817 16.62 37.91 -1.48
N LEU A 818 16.99 36.69 -1.11
CA LEU A 818 17.05 36.24 0.28
C LEU A 818 18.12 36.95 1.10
N GLY A 819 19.13 37.57 0.47
CA GLY A 819 20.18 38.36 1.13
C GLY A 819 21.48 37.59 1.36
N VAL A 820 21.67 36.48 0.65
CA VAL A 820 22.78 35.54 0.84
C VAL A 820 23.41 35.20 -0.52
N PRO A 821 23.89 36.19 -1.29
CA PRO A 821 24.35 35.97 -2.67
C PRO A 821 25.58 35.04 -2.78
N SER A 822 26.26 34.74 -1.68
CA SER A 822 27.38 33.79 -1.61
C SER A 822 26.98 32.42 -1.06
N ALA A 823 25.67 32.12 -0.99
CA ALA A 823 25.19 30.82 -0.53
C ALA A 823 25.70 29.69 -1.44
N PRO A 824 26.00 28.50 -0.87
CA PRO A 824 26.50 27.37 -1.64
C PRO A 824 25.44 26.85 -2.62
N GLY A 825 25.90 26.25 -3.71
CA GLY A 825 25.05 25.57 -4.68
C GLY A 825 25.72 24.32 -5.23
N MET A 826 24.90 23.32 -5.57
CA MET A 826 25.32 22.10 -6.26
C MET A 826 24.78 22.17 -7.69
N ILE A 827 25.67 22.42 -8.66
CA ILE A 827 25.27 22.83 -10.00
C ILE A 827 26.05 22.03 -11.04
N GLY A 828 25.43 21.74 -12.19
CA GLY A 828 26.13 21.04 -13.27
C GLY A 828 26.41 19.60 -12.88
N ALA A 829 27.57 19.08 -13.31
CA ALA A 829 28.04 17.73 -13.02
C ALA A 829 28.17 17.39 -11.52
N ALA A 830 28.15 18.39 -10.62
CA ALA A 830 28.17 18.14 -9.18
C ALA A 830 26.80 17.73 -8.61
N PHE A 831 25.70 18.08 -9.30
CA PHE A 831 24.33 17.81 -8.84
C PHE A 831 23.89 16.40 -9.22
N THR A 832 24.49 15.36 -8.66
CA THR A 832 24.08 13.97 -8.89
C THR A 832 23.25 13.44 -7.73
N ASP A 833 22.36 12.49 -7.98
CA ASP A 833 21.54 11.80 -6.99
C ASP A 833 22.42 11.22 -5.86
N THR A 834 23.46 10.47 -6.20
CA THR A 834 24.45 9.94 -5.25
C THR A 834 25.17 11.03 -4.45
N ALA A 835 25.51 12.17 -5.06
CA ALA A 835 26.19 13.27 -4.38
C ALA A 835 25.25 13.96 -3.39
N VAL A 836 23.98 14.13 -3.73
CA VAL A 836 22.95 14.67 -2.82
C VAL A 836 22.72 13.70 -1.66
N SER A 837 22.50 12.43 -1.96
CA SER A 837 22.24 11.37 -0.97
C SER A 837 23.41 11.15 -0.01
N ALA A 838 24.65 11.37 -0.44
CA ALA A 838 25.84 11.24 0.39
C ALA A 838 26.07 12.41 1.36
N ARG A 839 25.32 13.52 1.25
CA ARG A 839 25.52 14.68 2.13
C ARG A 839 25.03 14.44 3.54
N GLY A 840 25.95 14.55 4.49
CA GLY A 840 25.66 14.50 5.92
C GLY A 840 25.27 15.85 6.54
N ASP A 841 25.25 16.94 5.77
CA ASP A 841 25.07 18.31 6.26
C ASP A 841 23.80 19.00 5.75
N LEU A 842 22.88 18.29 5.08
CA LEU A 842 21.63 18.86 4.57
C LEU A 842 20.72 19.40 5.68
N ASP A 843 20.85 18.86 6.90
CA ASP A 843 20.17 19.36 8.10
C ASP A 843 20.68 20.70 8.61
N GLN A 844 21.75 21.25 7.99
CA GLN A 844 22.29 22.56 8.33
C GLN A 844 21.69 23.70 7.50
N PHE A 845 20.75 23.44 6.59
CA PHE A 845 20.13 24.44 5.72
C PHE A 845 18.64 24.65 6.00
N GLU A 846 18.23 25.90 6.19
CA GLU A 846 16.81 26.26 6.41
C GLU A 846 15.99 26.26 5.13
N VAL A 847 16.61 26.57 3.98
CA VAL A 847 15.98 26.54 2.66
C VAL A 847 16.80 25.71 1.68
N LEU A 848 16.15 24.74 1.03
CA LEU A 848 16.73 23.99 -0.09
C LEU A 848 15.91 24.28 -1.35
N HIS A 849 16.56 24.74 -2.42
CA HIS A 849 15.89 25.06 -3.68
C HIS A 849 16.40 24.15 -4.80
N PHE A 850 15.55 23.22 -5.23
CA PHE A 850 15.78 22.34 -6.37
C PHE A 850 15.18 22.97 -7.64
N ALA A 851 16.01 23.69 -8.38
CA ALA A 851 15.72 24.18 -9.73
C ALA A 851 16.08 23.07 -10.74
N THR A 852 15.23 22.05 -10.81
CA THR A 852 15.36 20.92 -11.75
C THR A 852 13.98 20.46 -12.21
N HIS A 853 13.90 19.41 -13.01
CA HIS A 853 12.65 18.81 -13.47
C HIS A 853 12.16 17.71 -12.54
N GLY A 854 10.85 17.62 -12.36
CA GLY A 854 10.17 16.63 -11.55
C GLY A 854 9.43 15.69 -12.47
N LEU A 855 9.54 14.41 -12.16
CA LEU A 855 8.98 13.34 -12.96
C LEU A 855 7.90 12.62 -12.17
N GLU A 856 6.81 12.37 -12.88
CA GLU A 856 5.59 11.78 -12.38
C GLU A 856 5.70 10.26 -12.25
N GLU A 857 4.76 9.65 -11.51
CA GLU A 857 4.69 8.20 -11.43
C GLU A 857 4.43 7.64 -12.84
N GLY A 858 5.20 6.64 -13.24
CA GLY A 858 4.94 5.92 -14.48
C GLY A 858 5.51 6.52 -15.77
N VAL A 859 6.20 7.67 -15.69
CA VAL A 859 6.80 8.36 -16.85
C VAL A 859 7.90 7.53 -17.55
N TRP A 860 8.41 6.50 -16.88
CA TRP A 860 9.54 5.69 -17.32
C TRP A 860 9.20 4.51 -18.24
N GLY A 861 8.09 4.58 -18.98
CA GLY A 861 7.60 3.45 -19.78
C GLY A 861 7.05 2.29 -18.95
N CYS A 862 6.95 2.47 -17.63
CA CYS A 862 6.41 1.50 -16.69
C CYS A 862 5.52 2.19 -15.67
N ALA A 863 4.24 1.82 -15.70
CA ALA A 863 3.13 2.42 -14.95
C ALA A 863 3.32 2.67 -13.44
N LYS A 864 4.32 2.05 -12.80
CA LYS A 864 4.46 1.96 -11.33
C LYS A 864 5.75 2.56 -10.78
N SER A 865 6.57 3.18 -11.62
CA SER A 865 7.80 3.83 -11.19
C SER A 865 7.47 5.06 -10.34
N PRO A 866 7.98 5.22 -9.10
CA PRO A 866 7.65 6.34 -8.21
C PRO A 866 8.16 7.68 -8.76
N PRO A 867 7.63 8.81 -8.26
CA PRO A 867 8.08 10.12 -8.73
C PRO A 867 9.53 10.39 -8.30
N ALA A 868 10.25 11.19 -9.10
CA ALA A 868 11.67 11.49 -8.88
C ALA A 868 12.01 12.92 -9.35
N LEU A 869 13.12 13.47 -8.87
CA LEU A 869 13.72 14.68 -9.44
C LEU A 869 14.84 14.29 -10.40
N VAL A 870 14.93 14.98 -11.54
CA VAL A 870 16.05 14.82 -12.47
C VAL A 870 17.31 15.42 -11.86
N THR A 871 18.42 14.71 -11.94
CA THR A 871 19.75 15.16 -11.53
C THR A 871 20.73 15.00 -12.68
N SER A 872 21.95 15.47 -12.47
CA SER A 872 23.08 15.06 -13.30
C SER A 872 23.37 13.58 -13.08
N PHE A 873 23.86 12.93 -14.14
CA PHE A 873 24.38 11.58 -14.05
C PHE A 873 25.83 11.62 -13.54
N GLY A 874 26.14 10.76 -12.59
CA GLY A 874 27.41 10.72 -11.87
C GLY A 874 28.20 9.43 -12.06
N ASP A 875 28.58 8.82 -10.94
CA ASP A 875 29.34 7.57 -10.87
C ASP A 875 28.53 6.35 -11.34
N GLU A 876 29.11 5.16 -11.23
CA GLU A 876 28.45 3.91 -11.59
C GLU A 876 27.22 3.58 -10.73
N ASN A 877 26.95 4.32 -9.65
CA ASN A 877 25.75 4.13 -8.83
C ASN A 877 24.68 5.19 -9.12
N SER A 878 25.05 6.29 -9.77
CA SER A 878 24.12 7.36 -10.15
C SER A 878 23.34 7.02 -11.39
N ASP A 879 22.03 7.12 -11.29
CA ASP A 879 21.09 6.93 -12.39
C ASP A 879 20.51 8.25 -12.92
N GLY A 880 20.94 9.38 -12.38
CA GLY A 880 20.48 10.70 -12.77
C GLY A 880 19.11 11.05 -12.20
N LEU A 881 18.64 10.30 -11.19
CA LEU A 881 17.33 10.48 -10.56
C LEU A 881 17.46 10.51 -9.04
N LEU A 882 17.04 11.60 -8.42
CA LEU A 882 16.85 11.63 -6.98
C LEU A 882 15.45 11.08 -6.69
N SER A 883 15.38 9.80 -6.34
CA SER A 883 14.13 9.05 -6.25
C SER A 883 13.30 9.41 -5.01
N PHE A 884 12.00 9.09 -5.03
CA PHE A 884 11.12 9.21 -3.85
C PHE A 884 11.72 8.59 -2.56
N ASP A 885 12.31 7.39 -2.65
CA ASP A 885 12.85 6.71 -1.48
C ASP A 885 14.20 7.27 -1.02
N GLU A 886 15.01 7.80 -1.95
CA GLU A 886 16.22 8.55 -1.61
C GLU A 886 15.89 9.85 -0.90
N ILE A 887 14.92 10.62 -1.43
CA ILE A 887 14.44 11.87 -0.80
C ILE A 887 13.96 11.59 0.62
N ALA A 888 13.13 10.55 0.83
CA ALA A 888 12.61 10.21 2.15
C ALA A 888 13.69 9.74 3.16
N LYS A 889 14.87 9.35 2.68
CA LYS A 889 16.04 8.98 3.51
C LYS A 889 16.91 10.20 3.86
N LEU A 890 16.77 11.33 3.16
CA LEU A 890 17.51 12.55 3.47
C LEU A 890 17.19 13.00 4.91
N ARG A 891 18.19 13.61 5.55
CA ARG A 891 18.06 14.21 6.88
C ARG A 891 18.05 15.72 6.72
N LEU A 892 16.86 16.33 6.79
CA LEU A 892 16.70 17.77 6.68
C LEU A 892 16.30 18.37 8.02
N ASP A 893 16.59 19.65 8.18
CA ASP A 893 15.98 20.51 9.18
C ASP A 893 15.48 21.78 8.48
N ALA A 894 14.74 21.63 7.38
CA ALA A 894 14.40 22.76 6.50
C ALA A 894 13.06 23.39 6.89
N ASN A 895 13.01 24.72 6.95
CA ASN A 895 11.74 25.46 7.00
C ASN A 895 11.00 25.35 5.65
N LEU A 896 11.75 25.36 4.54
CA LEU A 896 11.18 25.32 3.20
C LEU A 896 12.06 24.51 2.24
N VAL A 897 11.42 23.63 1.46
CA VAL A 897 11.97 23.09 0.21
C VAL A 897 11.25 23.75 -0.96
N VAL A 898 11.97 24.20 -1.97
CA VAL A 898 11.39 24.76 -3.20
C VAL A 898 11.68 23.83 -4.35
N LEU A 899 10.63 23.42 -5.07
CA LEU A 899 10.69 22.58 -6.26
C LEU A 899 10.20 23.41 -7.45
N SER A 900 11.11 23.86 -8.31
CA SER A 900 10.76 24.51 -9.58
C SER A 900 10.32 23.51 -10.66
N ALA A 901 10.03 22.28 -10.22
CA ALA A 901 10.14 21.04 -10.96
C ALA A 901 8.80 20.38 -11.26
N CYS A 902 7.74 20.89 -10.65
CA CYS A 902 6.53 20.11 -10.47
C CYS A 902 5.62 20.30 -11.69
N ASP A 903 5.38 19.17 -12.37
CA ASP A 903 4.61 18.97 -13.60
C ASP A 903 5.30 19.34 -14.94
N THR A 904 6.58 18.98 -15.10
CA THR A 904 7.30 19.07 -16.39
C THR A 904 7.08 17.85 -17.30
N ALA A 905 6.56 16.73 -16.76
CA ALA A 905 6.33 15.50 -17.52
C ALA A 905 4.98 15.43 -18.25
N SER A 906 3.97 16.25 -17.89
CA SER A 906 2.74 16.38 -18.68
C SER A 906 2.96 17.03 -20.06
N GLY A 907 4.10 17.71 -20.24
CA GLY A 907 4.59 18.18 -21.54
C GLY A 907 5.13 17.08 -22.46
N VAL A 908 5.38 15.87 -21.94
CA VAL A 908 5.62 14.67 -22.75
C VAL A 908 4.25 14.18 -23.19
N THR A 909 3.89 14.56 -24.42
CA THR A 909 2.58 14.41 -25.08
C THR A 909 2.14 12.96 -25.33
N ASP A 910 2.19 12.10 -24.34
CA ASP A 910 1.61 10.76 -24.43
C ASP A 910 0.53 10.63 -23.34
N GLU A 911 -0.68 11.12 -23.65
CA GLU A 911 -1.88 10.81 -22.86
C GLU A 911 -2.05 9.29 -22.68
N ALA A 912 -1.46 8.47 -23.55
CA ALA A 912 -1.42 7.03 -23.37
C ALA A 912 -0.46 6.62 -22.24
N LEU A 913 0.62 7.34 -21.96
CA LEU A 913 1.54 7.08 -20.84
C LEU A 913 0.92 7.48 -19.49
N ALA A 914 0.20 8.61 -19.43
CA ALA A 914 -0.58 9.02 -18.25
C ALA A 914 -1.73 8.04 -17.93
N ARG A 915 -2.42 7.54 -18.95
CA ARG A 915 -3.41 6.46 -18.79
C ARG A 915 -2.76 5.14 -18.33
N ARG A 916 -1.58 4.80 -18.90
CA ARG A 916 -0.81 3.60 -18.55
C ARG A 916 -0.38 3.57 -17.09
N SER A 917 -0.07 4.70 -16.47
CA SER A 917 0.33 4.80 -15.07
C SER A 917 -0.81 4.69 -14.06
N GLY A 918 -2.06 4.52 -14.52
CA GLY A 918 -3.24 4.53 -13.64
C GLY A 918 -3.52 5.93 -13.06
N GLN A 919 -2.84 6.96 -13.57
CA GLN A 919 -3.06 8.34 -13.19
C GLN A 919 -4.06 8.96 -14.16
N GLU A 920 -5.34 8.85 -13.82
CA GLU A 920 -6.37 9.64 -14.52
C GLU A 920 -6.20 11.15 -14.23
N GLU A 921 -5.34 11.56 -13.27
CA GLU A 921 -5.25 12.93 -12.77
C GLU A 921 -3.80 13.41 -12.51
N ALA A 922 -3.39 14.49 -13.20
CA ALA A 922 -2.09 15.17 -13.08
C ALA A 922 -1.75 15.76 -11.69
N GLY A 923 -2.57 15.50 -10.67
CA GLY A 923 -2.41 16.01 -9.30
C GLY A 923 -1.69 15.06 -8.34
N GLN A 924 -1.74 13.75 -8.61
CA GLN A 924 -1.36 12.71 -7.65
C GLN A 924 0.16 12.51 -7.52
N THR A 925 0.90 13.05 -8.48
CA THR A 925 2.37 12.99 -8.64
C THR A 925 3.07 14.01 -7.74
N LEU A 926 2.47 15.19 -7.64
CA LEU A 926 2.86 16.31 -6.79
C LEU A 926 2.91 15.90 -5.31
N GLU A 927 1.94 15.09 -4.87
CA GLU A 927 1.86 14.64 -3.48
C GLU A 927 3.02 13.73 -3.07
N GLY A 928 3.51 12.87 -3.98
CA GLY A 928 4.55 11.90 -3.67
C GLY A 928 5.87 12.57 -3.28
N LEU A 929 6.43 13.42 -4.16
CA LEU A 929 7.68 14.14 -3.87
C LEU A 929 7.54 15.03 -2.63
N VAL A 930 6.41 15.71 -2.49
CA VAL A 930 6.13 16.55 -1.32
C VAL A 930 6.12 15.69 -0.05
N ARG A 931 5.42 14.55 -0.01
CA ARG A 931 5.39 13.62 1.14
C ARG A 931 6.79 13.10 1.47
N ALA A 932 7.63 12.83 0.47
CA ALA A 932 9.01 12.42 0.69
C ALA A 932 9.83 13.52 1.40
N PHE A 933 9.75 14.78 0.95
CA PHE A 933 10.43 15.91 1.60
C PHE A 933 9.87 16.24 2.99
N LEU A 934 8.55 16.13 3.20
CA LEU A 934 7.94 16.28 4.52
C LEU A 934 8.44 15.17 5.47
N THR A 935 8.55 13.92 4.98
CA THR A 935 9.11 12.79 5.73
C THR A 935 10.61 12.96 6.02
N ALA A 936 11.33 13.63 5.12
CA ALA A 936 12.72 14.05 5.32
C ALA A 936 12.88 15.22 6.32
N ASN A 937 11.78 15.66 6.98
CA ASN A 937 11.70 16.73 7.98
C ASN A 937 11.78 18.17 7.42
N SER A 938 11.26 18.39 6.21
CA SER A 938 10.85 19.73 5.77
C SER A 938 9.51 20.14 6.40
N ARG A 939 9.37 21.44 6.78
CA ARG A 939 8.10 21.96 7.34
C ARG A 939 7.09 22.36 6.27
N ALA A 940 7.59 22.76 5.10
CA ALA A 940 6.79 23.17 3.95
C ALA A 940 7.53 22.91 2.65
N VAL A 941 6.78 22.67 1.59
CA VAL A 941 7.29 22.53 0.22
C VAL A 941 6.55 23.50 -0.69
N LEU A 942 7.27 24.38 -1.38
CA LEU A 942 6.74 25.18 -2.49
C LEU A 942 6.93 24.37 -3.77
N ALA A 943 5.85 24.17 -4.52
CA ALA A 943 5.82 23.42 -5.77
C ALA A 943 5.00 24.18 -6.83
N THR A 944 5.08 23.70 -8.07
CA THR A 944 4.33 24.19 -9.24
C THR A 944 3.33 23.15 -9.76
N PHE A 945 2.18 23.58 -10.27
CA PHE A 945 1.18 22.68 -10.89
C PHE A 945 1.40 22.43 -12.39
N TRP A 946 2.22 23.23 -13.07
CA TRP A 946 2.59 23.10 -14.48
C TRP A 946 3.90 23.85 -14.72
N GLN A 947 4.58 23.52 -15.82
CA GLN A 947 5.77 24.24 -16.26
C GLN A 947 5.47 25.72 -16.52
N VAL A 948 6.34 26.60 -16.01
CA VAL A 948 6.27 28.05 -16.26
C VAL A 948 7.10 28.39 -17.49
N SER A 949 6.52 29.11 -18.47
CA SER A 949 7.06 29.17 -19.84
C SER A 949 7.96 30.37 -20.16
N ALA A 950 8.05 31.39 -19.31
CA ALA A 950 8.90 32.56 -19.59
C ALA A 950 9.79 32.98 -18.40
N GLU A 951 10.99 33.43 -18.76
CA GLU A 951 12.04 33.73 -17.78
C GLU A 951 11.73 34.99 -16.96
N GLU A 952 11.08 36.01 -17.54
CA GLU A 952 10.91 37.31 -16.89
C GLU A 952 9.92 37.28 -15.71
N GLU A 953 8.76 36.65 -15.88
CA GLU A 953 7.77 36.52 -14.80
C GLU A 953 8.23 35.55 -13.72
N THR A 954 8.95 34.49 -14.09
CA THR A 954 9.55 33.54 -13.16
C THR A 954 10.61 34.22 -12.31
N ASP A 955 11.52 34.97 -12.94
CA ASP A 955 12.54 35.79 -12.27
C ASP A 955 11.88 36.80 -11.32
N GLN A 956 10.79 37.45 -11.75
CA GLN A 956 10.05 38.40 -10.91
C GLN A 956 9.38 37.71 -9.72
N PHE A 957 8.76 36.54 -9.95
CA PHE A 957 8.11 35.76 -8.90
C PHE A 957 9.14 35.35 -7.84
N ILE A 958 10.23 34.69 -8.24
CA ILE A 958 11.30 34.20 -7.35
C ILE A 958 11.91 35.38 -6.57
N ARG A 959 12.20 36.50 -7.24
CA ARG A 959 12.73 37.70 -6.58
C ARG A 959 11.76 38.27 -5.53
N THR A 960 10.47 38.31 -5.85
CA THR A 960 9.44 38.85 -4.92
C THR A 960 9.22 37.90 -3.75
N PHE A 961 9.12 36.60 -4.01
CA PHE A 961 8.92 35.55 -3.01
C PHE A 961 10.05 35.53 -1.98
N TYR A 962 11.31 35.41 -2.43
CA TYR A 962 12.46 35.39 -1.53
C TYR A 962 12.76 36.77 -0.92
N GLY A 963 12.42 37.87 -1.60
CA GLY A 963 12.55 39.22 -1.07
C GLY A 963 11.60 39.50 0.10
N ALA A 964 10.38 38.95 0.04
CA ALA A 964 9.38 39.08 1.10
C ALA A 964 9.68 38.21 2.34
N ALA A 965 10.48 37.14 2.18
CA ALA A 965 10.79 36.13 3.19
C ALA A 965 11.36 36.68 4.51
N ARG A 966 11.94 37.89 4.51
CA ARG A 966 12.50 38.54 5.70
C ARG A 966 11.44 39.22 6.57
N ALA A 967 10.30 39.59 5.99
CA ALA A 967 9.24 40.35 6.66
C ALA A 967 7.94 39.55 6.78
N ARG A 968 7.79 38.49 6.00
CA ARG A 968 6.56 37.70 5.88
C ARG A 968 6.84 36.22 6.09
N ASP A 969 5.81 35.51 6.52
CA ASP A 969 5.80 34.06 6.47
C ASP A 969 5.77 33.55 5.01
N ILE A 970 5.93 32.25 4.84
CA ILE A 970 5.97 31.59 3.53
C ILE A 970 4.69 31.92 2.72
N GLY A 971 3.53 31.81 3.35
CA GLY A 971 2.23 32.06 2.72
C GLY A 971 2.04 33.52 2.31
N GLY A 972 2.44 34.47 3.15
CA GLY A 972 2.44 35.88 2.82
C GLY A 972 3.41 36.24 1.70
N SER A 973 4.58 35.61 1.68
CA SER A 973 5.59 35.78 0.62
C SER A 973 5.08 35.26 -0.73
N LEU A 974 4.42 34.09 -0.75
CA LEU A 974 3.75 33.54 -1.94
C LEU A 974 2.64 34.48 -2.42
N GLN A 975 1.78 34.92 -1.52
CA GLN A 975 0.69 35.84 -1.86
C GLN A 975 1.21 37.16 -2.45
N ASP A 976 2.28 37.73 -1.90
CA ASP A 976 2.85 38.98 -2.42
C ASP A 976 3.44 38.77 -3.82
N ALA A 977 4.12 37.65 -4.08
CA ALA A 977 4.62 37.30 -5.41
C ALA A 977 3.49 37.09 -6.43
N GLN A 978 2.42 36.39 -6.06
CA GLN A 978 1.24 36.20 -6.92
C GLN A 978 0.53 37.52 -7.21
N ARG A 979 0.31 38.36 -6.19
CA ARG A 979 -0.31 39.69 -6.37
C ARG A 979 0.52 40.61 -7.26
N ALA A 980 1.85 40.54 -7.18
CA ALA A 980 2.74 41.33 -8.01
C ALA A 980 2.60 41.00 -9.51
N LEU A 981 2.38 39.73 -9.86
CA LEU A 981 2.09 39.30 -11.23
C LEU A 981 0.64 39.62 -11.63
N ILE A 982 -0.35 39.37 -10.76
CA ILE A 982 -1.77 39.66 -11.01
C ILE A 982 -1.98 41.14 -11.35
N ALA A 983 -1.28 42.04 -10.66
CA ALA A 983 -1.41 43.49 -10.85
C ALA A 983 -0.92 43.98 -12.22
N GLN A 984 -0.20 43.16 -12.98
CA GLN A 984 0.33 43.50 -14.30
C GLN A 984 -0.56 42.90 -15.39
N PRO A 985 -1.21 43.70 -16.26
CA PRO A 985 -2.10 43.18 -17.27
C PRO A 985 -1.52 42.04 -18.12
N GLN A 986 -0.23 42.11 -18.48
CA GLN A 986 0.44 41.09 -19.29
C GLN A 986 0.67 39.75 -18.56
N TYR A 987 0.76 39.76 -17.22
CA TYR A 987 0.97 38.56 -16.39
C TYR A 987 -0.24 38.21 -15.51
N SER A 988 -1.35 38.94 -15.68
CA SER A 988 -2.55 38.77 -14.86
C SER A 988 -3.27 37.44 -15.07
N HIS A 989 -3.01 36.77 -16.19
CA HIS A 989 -3.53 35.43 -16.48
C HIS A 989 -3.03 34.40 -15.44
N PRO A 990 -3.90 33.53 -14.88
CA PRO A 990 -3.51 32.51 -13.90
C PRO A 990 -2.39 31.57 -14.33
N PHE A 991 -2.14 31.45 -15.63
CA PHE A 991 -1.02 30.69 -16.16
C PHE A 991 0.34 31.08 -15.54
N TYR A 992 0.58 32.38 -15.32
CA TYR A 992 1.89 32.89 -14.89
C TYR A 992 2.14 32.80 -13.38
N TRP A 993 1.09 32.92 -12.56
CA TRP A 993 1.21 33.02 -11.11
C TRP A 993 0.46 31.92 -10.35
N GLY A 994 -0.52 31.30 -11.01
CA GLY A 994 -1.34 30.21 -10.49
C GLY A 994 -0.64 28.88 -10.25
N PRO A 995 0.47 28.50 -10.94
CA PRO A 995 1.05 27.18 -10.69
C PRO A 995 1.66 27.07 -9.30
N TYR A 996 2.15 28.15 -8.71
CA TYR A 996 2.84 28.13 -7.42
C TYR A 996 1.90 27.88 -6.24
N PHE A 997 2.19 26.85 -5.44
CA PHE A 997 1.43 26.51 -4.25
C PHE A 997 2.34 25.94 -3.15
N VAL A 998 1.93 26.11 -1.90
CA VAL A 998 2.67 25.62 -0.72
C VAL A 998 1.91 24.47 -0.09
N VAL A 999 2.63 23.38 0.17
CA VAL A 999 2.15 22.26 0.98
C VAL A 999 2.85 22.27 2.34
N GLY A 1000 2.12 22.02 3.42
CA GLY A 1000 2.61 22.10 4.80
C GLY A 1000 2.20 23.40 5.50
N ASP A 1001 2.98 23.85 6.49
CA ASP A 1001 2.63 25.05 7.27
C ASP A 1001 3.19 26.33 6.64
N SER A 1002 2.38 26.99 5.81
CA SER A 1002 2.73 28.28 5.19
C SER A 1002 2.82 29.45 6.18
N GLY A 1003 2.34 29.27 7.42
CA GLY A 1003 2.40 30.27 8.49
C GLY A 1003 3.74 30.29 9.24
N LYS A 1004 4.77 29.57 8.76
CA LYS A 1004 6.15 29.64 9.27
C LYS A 1004 7.00 30.61 8.44
N MET A 1005 8.06 31.13 9.05
CA MET A 1005 9.07 31.94 8.35
C MET A 1005 9.98 31.03 7.52
N MET A 1006 10.46 31.51 6.38
CA MET A 1006 11.52 30.82 5.63
C MET A 1006 12.83 30.80 6.41
N LEU A 1007 13.14 31.92 7.06
CA LEU A 1007 14.35 32.09 7.85
C LEU A 1007 14.07 32.26 9.35
N SER A 1008 14.87 31.63 10.19
CA SER A 1008 14.80 31.66 11.65
C SER A 1008 16.17 31.87 12.29
N GLY A 1009 16.16 32.21 13.59
CA GLY A 1009 17.37 32.22 14.44
C GLY A 1009 18.61 32.92 13.86
N SER A 1010 19.69 32.16 13.74
CA SER A 1010 20.97 32.62 13.20
C SER A 1010 20.93 32.86 11.69
N ALA A 1011 20.20 32.06 10.92
CA ALA A 1011 20.10 32.20 9.47
C ALA A 1011 19.44 33.53 9.07
N ALA A 1012 18.39 33.94 9.80
CA ALA A 1012 17.77 35.26 9.62
C ALA A 1012 18.76 36.42 9.89
N LYS A 1013 19.66 36.27 10.87
CA LYS A 1013 20.72 37.27 11.14
C LYS A 1013 21.79 37.29 10.05
N VAL A 1014 22.12 36.14 9.46
CA VAL A 1014 23.07 36.06 8.35
C VAL A 1014 22.49 36.75 7.11
N ALA A 1015 21.22 36.52 6.80
CA ALA A 1015 20.52 37.16 5.68
C ALA A 1015 20.24 38.68 5.86
N ALA A 1016 20.30 39.19 7.10
CA ALA A 1016 20.09 40.60 7.40
C ALA A 1016 21.38 41.45 7.38
N ARG A 1017 22.55 40.80 7.33
CA ARG A 1017 23.86 41.46 7.16
C ARG A 1017 24.13 41.71 5.69
#